data_AF-A0A919YPR7-F1
#
_entry.id   AF-A0A919YPR7-F1
#
_cell.length_a   1.000
_cell.length_b   1.000
_cell.length_c   1.000
_cell.angle_alpha   90.00
_cell.angle_beta   90.00
_cell.angle_gamma   90.00
#
_symmetry.space_group_name_H-M   'P 1'
#
loop_
_entity.id
_entity.type
_entity.pdbx_description
1 polymer ?
#
loop_
_entity_poly.entity_id
_entity_poly.type
_entity_poly.pdbx_seq_one_letter_code
_entity_poly.pdbx_strand_id
1 'polypeptide(L)'
;MQTINLNGNWSFIRSSNQAYAAERIQGGEEVSLPHTWNAIDGQGGSEHYFRGQCWYQKTLDMTAEQLDKRLYLEIGAAGNIAKVYVNGMLAGESRCGYAMFRVALNPYLKSGENLIAIAVDNGSYSDVFPLMADFTFYGGLYRDVMLLVMEDIHFDVIDGSRDGIYLSQKRIDKASFELGIRGTVVNESVKPAAGKIDIMLQDAEGKVKLEHSLELMVAASEQFSIKSKVDNPVLWDGVDNPYLYTAIVSLSIGNTIYDARTIEIGFRTIELTPDKGMLLNEKAIKLKGVSRHQDYGGVGNAITRAHMEEDMSFISEMGANSIRLAHYQHDDYFYTLCDRHGMLVWAEIPFISIPSSDDSENRNAMEQLEKLIKQAYNHCSIYCWGVQNEITIAVENEHTYAAIQKLAATAKQLDPVRLTAQANIYSVDNDSLIHNFTDLTGYNLYYGWYYGNMEDLGKRLDEFHRAQPNVPVLVSEYGVDTNPMFHSYSPRVKDYSEEYQLIYHHNVIKTIQEREFVTGGYVWNMFDFGSAVRNEGGEKGKNLKGLVTIDRKLKKDAYFLYKAYWSNKPFVYLAGRRFKNRHQALNDITILSNLSRLNVYLNNALIHQTKSAERVTTLNAVSLASGENHFRVEGFDEYGTVYTDDMIVHLVAEQDKRYVHVANENKKHVVNWFEKFDLSNIQEISLQEGYYSTFDTIEELFRNQDARAVFEKFFGQAAEDARFSAMMGVMSIEKMSKISAFNIPKELLSLINKELNVIKKT
;
A
#
# COMPACT_ATOMS: atom_id res chain seq x y z
N MET A 1 31.48 3.70 -4.18
CA MET A 1 30.85 3.73 -2.84
C MET A 1 30.93 2.35 -2.21
N GLN A 2 31.50 2.23 -1.01
CA GLN A 2 31.43 1.03 -0.20
C GLN A 2 30.23 1.14 0.76
N THR A 3 29.47 0.06 0.93
CA THR A 3 28.33 -0.02 1.85
C THR A 3 28.58 -1.10 2.88
N ILE A 4 28.43 -0.78 4.16
CA ILE A 4 28.58 -1.72 5.28
C ILE A 4 27.21 -1.88 5.94
N ASN A 5 26.68 -3.10 5.97
CA ASN A 5 25.43 -3.39 6.66
C ASN A 5 25.60 -3.33 8.18
N LEU A 6 24.73 -2.58 8.86
CA LEU A 6 24.76 -2.39 10.30
C LEU A 6 23.63 -3.11 11.03
N ASN A 7 22.95 -4.08 10.41
CA ASN A 7 21.71 -4.63 10.96
C ASN A 7 21.89 -5.47 12.23
N GLY A 8 23.00 -6.18 12.40
CA GLY A 8 23.18 -7.06 13.57
C GLY A 8 23.46 -6.29 14.86
N ASN A 9 23.17 -6.90 16.01
CA ASN A 9 23.64 -6.51 17.34
C ASN A 9 23.32 -5.05 17.72
N TRP A 10 22.05 -4.65 17.68
CA TRP A 10 21.56 -3.40 18.26
C TRP A 10 21.03 -3.65 19.67
N SER A 11 21.34 -2.75 20.61
CA SER A 11 20.68 -2.72 21.92
C SER A 11 19.39 -1.92 21.81
N PHE A 12 18.25 -2.52 22.13
CA PHE A 12 16.92 -1.95 22.02
C PHE A 12 16.26 -1.82 23.39
N ILE A 13 15.53 -0.73 23.62
CA ILE A 13 14.68 -0.58 24.80
C ILE A 13 13.42 0.25 24.50
N ARG A 14 12.29 -0.19 25.04
CA ARG A 14 11.04 0.58 25.06
C ARG A 14 11.10 1.62 26.18
N SER A 15 11.52 2.84 25.85
CA SER A 15 11.67 3.91 26.82
C SER A 15 11.62 5.29 26.16
N SER A 16 11.03 6.26 26.84
CA SER A 16 11.05 7.67 26.45
C SER A 16 12.20 8.46 27.09
N ASN A 17 13.08 7.80 27.85
CA ASN A 17 14.19 8.47 28.54
C ASN A 17 15.19 9.05 27.53
N GLN A 18 15.31 10.38 27.51
CA GLN A 18 16.18 11.09 26.58
C GLN A 18 17.67 10.95 26.91
N ALA A 19 18.03 10.48 28.10
CA ALA A 19 19.42 10.23 28.47
C ALA A 19 20.11 9.22 27.53
N TYR A 20 19.35 8.31 26.91
CA TYR A 20 19.86 7.33 25.95
C TYR A 20 20.37 7.94 24.63
N ALA A 21 20.24 9.26 24.43
CA ALA A 21 21.01 9.96 23.40
C ALA A 21 22.53 9.84 23.62
N ALA A 22 22.98 9.85 24.89
CA ALA A 22 24.39 9.90 25.27
C ALA A 22 24.82 8.73 26.18
N GLU A 23 23.91 8.20 27.00
CA GLU A 23 24.18 7.11 27.93
C GLU A 23 23.88 5.74 27.31
N ARG A 24 24.70 4.74 27.61
CA ARG A 24 24.46 3.36 27.14
C ARG A 24 23.20 2.78 27.81
N ILE A 25 22.35 2.14 27.01
CA ILE A 25 21.22 1.37 27.48
C ILE A 25 21.70 0.27 28.43
N GLN A 26 21.15 0.24 29.64
CA GLN A 26 21.33 -0.82 30.62
C GLN A 26 20.12 -1.76 30.57
N GLY A 27 20.36 -3.06 30.40
CA GLY A 27 19.27 -4.06 30.32
C GLY A 27 18.44 -4.02 29.03
N GLY A 28 19.00 -3.50 27.94
CA GLY A 28 18.38 -3.53 26.62
C GLY A 28 18.32 -4.95 26.04
N GLU A 29 17.37 -5.18 25.15
CA GLU A 29 17.26 -6.38 24.34
C GLU A 29 18.21 -6.29 23.15
N GLU A 30 18.95 -7.35 22.86
CA GLU A 30 19.74 -7.41 21.63
C GLU A 30 18.82 -7.81 20.46
N VAL A 31 18.73 -6.94 19.45
CA VAL A 31 17.91 -7.15 18.26
C VAL A 31 18.74 -7.05 16.99
N SER A 32 18.25 -7.66 15.92
CA SER A 32 18.80 -7.50 14.56
C SER A 32 17.76 -6.85 13.67
N LEU A 33 18.21 -5.96 12.79
CA LEU A 33 17.36 -5.29 11.81
C LEU A 33 17.13 -6.18 10.58
N PRO A 34 16.00 -6.05 9.88
CA PRO A 34 14.86 -5.19 10.21
C PRO A 34 14.15 -5.60 11.51
N HIS A 35 13.71 -4.62 12.32
CA HIS A 35 13.04 -4.86 13.59
C HIS A 35 11.86 -3.90 13.80
N THR A 36 10.76 -4.44 14.33
CA THR A 36 9.61 -3.68 14.83
C THR A 36 9.19 -4.22 16.19
N TRP A 37 8.88 -3.31 17.13
CA TRP A 37 8.31 -3.72 18.42
C TRP A 37 6.83 -4.09 18.31
N ASN A 38 6.20 -3.88 17.15
CA ASN A 38 4.78 -4.13 16.92
C ASN A 38 4.47 -5.42 16.14
N ALA A 39 5.42 -6.34 16.02
CA ALA A 39 5.25 -7.58 15.25
C ALA A 39 4.06 -8.44 15.72
N ILE A 40 3.75 -8.40 17.03
CA ILE A 40 2.71 -9.23 17.66
C ILE A 40 1.48 -8.39 18.06
N ASP A 41 1.65 -7.33 18.84
CA ASP A 41 0.54 -6.50 19.34
C ASP A 41 -0.21 -5.76 18.20
N GLY A 42 0.50 -5.50 17.10
CA GLY A 42 -0.01 -4.86 15.88
C GLY A 42 -0.83 -5.77 14.96
N GLN A 43 -0.91 -7.08 15.25
CA GLN A 43 -1.61 -8.08 14.42
C GLN A 43 -2.64 -8.90 15.21
N GLY A 44 -3.09 -8.39 16.37
CA GLY A 44 -4.14 -9.04 17.18
C GLY A 44 -3.65 -9.80 18.42
N GLY A 45 -2.44 -9.49 18.91
CA GLY A 45 -1.93 -10.03 20.17
C GLY A 45 -2.82 -9.77 21.40
N SER A 46 -2.47 -10.43 22.51
CA SER A 46 -3.15 -10.24 23.81
C SER A 46 -2.91 -8.86 24.40
N GLU A 47 -1.75 -8.28 24.13
CA GLU A 47 -1.40 -6.92 24.55
C GLU A 47 -2.05 -5.87 23.65
N HIS A 48 -2.21 -4.67 24.20
CA HIS A 48 -2.63 -3.52 23.42
C HIS A 48 -1.49 -3.07 22.51
N TYR A 49 -1.84 -2.68 21.29
CA TYR A 49 -0.93 -2.09 20.32
C TYR A 49 -0.21 -0.87 20.92
N PHE A 50 1.10 -1.02 21.18
CA PHE A 50 1.92 0.02 21.78
C PHE A 50 2.37 1.05 20.74
N ARG A 51 2.15 2.33 21.06
CA ARG A 51 2.67 3.48 20.30
C ARG A 51 3.45 4.42 21.20
N GLY A 52 4.66 4.79 20.78
CA GLY A 52 5.51 5.74 21.49
C GLY A 52 6.98 5.58 21.16
N GLN A 53 7.81 6.39 21.83
CA GLN A 53 9.24 6.40 21.61
C GLN A 53 9.94 5.15 22.16
N CYS A 54 10.86 4.61 21.37
CA CYS A 54 11.84 3.60 21.77
C CYS A 54 13.25 3.99 21.31
N TRP A 55 14.27 3.31 21.82
CA TRP A 55 15.67 3.56 21.48
C TRP A 55 16.36 2.33 20.92
N TYR A 56 17.23 2.56 19.95
CA TYR A 56 18.21 1.61 19.41
C TYR A 56 19.61 2.18 19.59
N GLN A 57 20.56 1.37 20.03
CA GLN A 57 21.97 1.77 20.16
C GLN A 57 22.93 0.76 19.55
N LYS A 58 23.98 1.29 18.94
CA LYS A 58 25.09 0.52 18.37
C LYS A 58 26.39 1.30 18.53
N THR A 59 27.50 0.60 18.76
CA THR A 59 28.83 1.21 18.74
C THR A 59 29.53 0.98 17.40
N LEU A 60 30.27 1.99 16.94
CA LEU A 60 31.16 1.93 15.79
C LEU A 60 32.57 2.26 16.26
N ASP A 61 33.53 1.37 15.98
CA ASP A 61 34.96 1.66 16.20
C ASP A 61 35.56 2.20 14.89
N MET A 62 36.13 3.39 14.96
CA MET A 62 36.62 4.14 13.81
C MET A 62 38.12 4.40 13.94
N THR A 63 38.89 3.93 12.98
CA THR A 63 40.31 4.30 12.85
C THR A 63 40.45 5.71 12.30
N ALA A 64 41.60 6.35 12.52
CA ALA A 64 41.90 7.67 11.95
C ALA A 64 41.80 7.68 10.41
N GLU A 65 42.25 6.61 9.75
CA GLU A 65 42.18 6.47 8.28
C GLU A 65 40.73 6.41 7.78
N GLN A 66 39.82 5.74 8.51
CA GLN A 66 38.41 5.72 8.12
C GLN A 66 37.74 7.07 8.28
N LEU A 67 38.20 7.91 9.22
CA LEU A 67 37.66 9.26 9.42
C LEU A 67 38.06 10.23 8.31
N ASP A 68 39.09 9.91 7.51
CA ASP A 68 39.46 10.68 6.32
C ASP A 68 38.49 10.42 5.15
N LYS A 69 37.66 9.38 5.22
CA LYS A 69 36.58 9.11 4.25
C LYS A 69 35.33 9.93 4.55
N ARG A 70 34.38 9.96 3.62
CA ARG A 70 33.05 10.54 3.84
C ARG A 70 32.06 9.45 4.24
N LEU A 71 31.47 9.65 5.41
CA LEU A 71 30.72 8.66 6.17
C LEU A 71 29.29 9.13 6.35
N TYR A 72 28.35 8.35 5.84
CA TYR A 72 26.93 8.62 5.99
C TYR A 72 26.21 7.42 6.58
N LEU A 73 25.32 7.65 7.53
CA LEU A 73 24.37 6.64 7.99
C LEU A 73 23.14 6.71 7.09
N GLU A 74 22.83 5.62 6.40
CA GLU A 74 21.59 5.44 5.65
C GLU A 74 20.63 4.58 6.48
N ILE A 75 19.42 5.09 6.69
CA ILE A 75 18.35 4.38 7.38
C ILE A 75 17.24 4.16 6.36
N GLY A 76 16.98 2.91 5.99
CA GLY A 76 16.06 2.55 4.91
C GLY A 76 14.60 2.94 5.18
N ALA A 77 14.19 2.90 6.45
CA ALA A 77 12.95 3.48 6.97
C ALA A 77 12.94 3.38 8.51
N ALA A 78 12.26 4.33 9.17
CA ALA A 78 12.05 4.30 10.61
C ALA A 78 10.65 4.82 10.95
N GLY A 79 9.76 3.93 11.41
CA GLY A 79 8.35 4.23 11.65
C GLY A 79 8.14 4.91 13.00
N ASN A 80 7.64 6.16 13.11
CA ASN A 80 7.33 7.13 12.05
C ASN A 80 8.23 8.37 12.07
N ILE A 81 8.80 8.70 13.23
CA ILE A 81 9.79 9.76 13.40
C ILE A 81 11.07 9.12 13.94
N ALA A 82 12.21 9.52 13.40
CA ALA A 82 13.52 9.09 13.89
C ALA A 82 14.46 10.26 14.11
N LYS A 83 15.20 10.22 15.23
CA LYS A 83 16.29 11.14 15.56
C LYS A 83 17.56 10.36 15.79
N VAL A 84 18.60 10.71 15.05
CA VAL A 84 19.92 10.05 15.10
C VAL A 84 20.85 10.90 15.94
N TYR A 85 21.45 10.28 16.95
CA TYR A 85 22.45 10.86 17.82
C TYR A 85 23.77 10.12 17.66
N VAL A 86 24.87 10.88 17.64
CA VAL A 86 26.23 10.35 17.63
C VAL A 86 26.96 10.96 18.81
N ASN A 87 27.44 10.12 19.74
CA ASN A 87 28.12 10.55 20.96
C ASN A 87 27.32 11.58 21.77
N GLY A 88 25.99 11.46 21.82
CA GLY A 88 25.10 12.41 22.51
C GLY A 88 24.65 13.63 21.68
N MET A 89 25.23 13.87 20.51
CA MET A 89 24.91 15.01 19.66
C MET A 89 23.88 14.63 18.60
N LEU A 90 22.81 15.43 18.45
CA LEU A 90 21.83 15.23 17.38
C LEU A 90 22.50 15.47 16.02
N ALA A 91 22.49 14.44 15.18
CA ALA A 91 23.10 14.43 13.86
C ALA A 91 22.07 14.56 12.73
N GLY A 92 20.85 14.05 12.92
CA GLY A 92 19.80 14.18 11.92
C GLY A 92 18.42 13.72 12.42
N GLU A 93 17.38 14.10 11.68
CA GLU A 93 15.99 13.75 11.95
C GLU A 93 15.26 13.39 10.65
N SER A 94 14.30 12.47 10.72
CA SER A 94 13.29 12.31 9.68
C SER A 94 11.90 12.09 10.28
N ARG A 95 10.90 12.68 9.63
CA ARG A 95 9.46 12.54 9.94
C ARG A 95 8.71 11.75 8.86
N CYS A 96 9.44 11.01 8.02
CA CYS A 96 8.90 10.27 6.88
C CYS A 96 9.04 8.76 7.14
N GLY A 97 8.04 8.15 7.78
CA GLY A 97 8.14 6.79 8.32
C GLY A 97 8.41 5.66 7.32
N TYR A 98 8.28 5.93 6.01
CA TYR A 98 8.37 4.94 4.92
C TYR A 98 9.48 5.22 3.91
N ALA A 99 10.16 6.35 4.05
CA ALA A 99 11.20 6.77 3.14
C ALA A 99 12.58 6.59 3.76
N MET A 100 13.57 6.35 2.90
CA MET A 100 14.96 6.36 3.31
C MET A 100 15.39 7.79 3.69
N PHE A 101 16.34 7.91 4.63
CA PHE A 101 17.07 9.15 4.85
C PHE A 101 18.52 8.88 5.24
N ARG A 102 19.37 9.89 5.01
CA ARG A 102 20.81 9.83 5.27
C ARG A 102 21.24 10.92 6.25
N VAL A 103 22.25 10.62 7.04
CA VAL A 103 22.86 11.53 8.01
C VAL A 103 24.37 11.52 7.84
N ALA A 104 24.98 12.69 7.60
CA ALA A 104 26.43 12.84 7.56
C ALA A 104 27.01 12.65 8.98
N LEU A 105 27.99 11.75 9.12
CA LEU A 105 28.51 11.35 10.42
C LEU A 105 29.82 12.05 10.79
N ASN A 106 30.65 12.41 9.81
CA ASN A 106 31.99 12.96 10.05
C ASN A 106 32.06 14.07 11.11
N PRO A 107 31.13 15.06 11.18
CA PRO A 107 31.20 16.12 12.19
C PRO A 107 31.06 15.63 13.65
N TYR A 108 30.58 14.41 13.86
CA TYR A 108 30.23 13.86 15.17
C TYR A 108 31.09 12.67 15.59
N LEU A 109 31.85 12.11 14.64
CA LEU A 109 32.71 10.95 14.88
C LEU A 109 34.07 11.36 15.45
N LYS A 110 34.66 10.45 16.23
CA LYS A 110 36.02 10.54 16.76
C LYS A 110 36.76 9.23 16.53
N SER A 111 38.09 9.27 16.64
CA SER A 111 38.91 8.04 16.60
C SER A 111 38.59 7.15 17.81
N GLY A 112 38.54 5.83 17.57
CA GLY A 112 38.08 4.82 18.52
C GLY A 112 36.57 4.67 18.52
N GLU A 113 36.02 4.38 19.70
CA GLU A 113 34.61 4.05 19.85
C GLU A 113 33.67 5.27 19.73
N ASN A 114 32.60 5.10 18.96
CA ASN A 114 31.50 6.04 18.78
C ASN A 114 30.17 5.36 19.11
N LEU A 115 29.32 6.03 19.91
CA LEU A 115 27.97 5.57 20.18
C LEU A 115 26.99 6.17 19.17
N ILE A 116 26.30 5.32 18.43
CA ILE A 116 25.16 5.69 17.59
C ILE A 116 23.89 5.33 18.37
N ALA A 117 23.04 6.32 18.62
CA ALA A 117 21.74 6.13 19.26
C ALA A 117 20.64 6.67 18.34
N ILE A 118 19.57 5.89 18.15
CA ILE A 118 18.44 6.28 17.32
C ILE A 118 17.17 6.18 18.16
N ALA A 119 16.54 7.34 18.41
CA ALA A 119 15.20 7.39 18.97
C ALA A 119 14.19 7.24 17.84
N VAL A 120 13.27 6.30 17.96
CA VAL A 120 12.20 6.05 16.97
C VAL A 120 10.85 6.15 17.67
N ASP A 121 9.91 6.90 17.11
CA ASP A 121 8.59 7.15 17.70
C ASP A 121 7.48 6.94 16.66
N ASN A 122 6.53 6.05 16.96
CA ASN A 122 5.30 5.85 16.18
C ASN A 122 4.03 6.37 16.91
N GLY A 123 4.21 7.23 17.90
CA GLY A 123 3.17 7.92 18.65
C GLY A 123 2.19 8.70 17.77
N SER A 124 1.15 9.23 18.37
CA SER A 124 0.14 10.04 17.66
C SER A 124 0.64 11.46 17.49
N TYR A 125 0.71 11.92 16.24
CA TYR A 125 1.04 13.28 15.84
C TYR A 125 -0.03 13.76 14.87
N SER A 126 -0.40 15.03 14.94
CA SER A 126 -1.39 15.67 14.06
C SER A 126 -0.82 16.08 12.70
N ASP A 127 0.53 16.09 12.57
CA ASP A 127 1.26 16.60 11.42
C ASP A 127 2.17 15.56 10.73
N VAL A 128 2.14 14.28 11.16
CA VAL A 128 2.96 13.20 10.57
C VAL A 128 2.06 12.08 10.05
N PHE A 129 1.94 11.99 8.73
CA PHE A 129 1.10 11.02 8.06
C PHE A 129 1.69 9.60 8.09
N PRO A 130 0.86 8.55 8.23
CA PRO A 130 -0.61 8.56 8.31
C PRO A 130 -1.14 8.99 9.68
N LEU A 131 -2.23 9.78 9.68
CA LEU A 131 -2.91 10.24 10.91
C LEU A 131 -3.97 9.23 11.37
N MET A 132 -4.75 8.72 10.41
CA MET A 132 -5.77 7.72 10.61
C MET A 132 -5.82 6.83 9.37
N ALA A 133 -5.77 5.51 9.56
CA ALA A 133 -5.96 4.53 8.49
C ALA A 133 -6.29 3.15 9.06
N ASP A 134 -6.75 2.26 8.19
CA ASP A 134 -7.11 0.88 8.51
C ASP A 134 -5.92 -0.09 8.40
N PHE A 135 -4.74 0.31 8.87
CA PHE A 135 -3.56 -0.56 8.97
C PHE A 135 -2.73 -0.18 10.20
N THR A 136 -1.94 -1.11 10.72
CA THR A 136 -1.08 -0.86 11.88
C THR A 136 0.13 0.01 11.52
N PHE A 137 0.40 1.05 12.32
CA PHE A 137 1.57 1.92 12.15
C PHE A 137 2.79 1.36 12.89
N TYR A 138 3.32 0.26 12.40
CA TYR A 138 4.45 -0.45 13.02
C TYR A 138 5.65 0.47 13.30
N GLY A 139 6.04 0.58 14.57
CA GLY A 139 7.19 1.35 14.98
C GLY A 139 8.49 0.56 14.96
N GLY A 140 9.60 1.21 14.65
CA GLY A 140 10.94 0.62 14.69
C GLY A 140 11.82 0.91 13.48
N LEU A 141 13.03 0.36 13.51
CA LEU A 141 13.97 0.35 12.38
C LEU A 141 13.67 -0.89 11.52
N TYR A 142 12.56 -0.82 10.79
CA TYR A 142 11.97 -1.99 10.12
C TYR A 142 12.52 -2.23 8.70
N ARG A 143 13.51 -1.44 8.26
CA ARG A 143 14.34 -1.70 7.07
C ARG A 143 15.81 -1.57 7.43
N ASP A 144 16.67 -1.94 6.49
CA ASP A 144 18.11 -1.96 6.67
C ASP A 144 18.69 -0.61 7.12
N VAL A 145 19.76 -0.68 7.91
CA VAL A 145 20.63 0.45 8.23
C VAL A 145 22.03 0.17 7.68
N MET A 146 22.56 1.10 6.91
CA MET A 146 23.85 0.97 6.22
C MET A 146 24.78 2.12 6.60
N LEU A 147 26.07 1.84 6.69
CA LEU A 147 27.13 2.86 6.68
C LEU A 147 27.68 2.97 5.25
N LEU A 148 27.54 4.15 4.67
CA LEU A 148 28.14 4.50 3.38
C LEU A 148 29.53 5.06 3.62
N VAL A 149 30.53 4.52 2.93
CA VAL A 149 31.93 4.97 2.96
C VAL A 149 32.32 5.42 1.56
N MET A 150 32.69 6.69 1.43
CA MET A 150 32.92 7.36 0.16
C MET A 150 34.25 8.11 0.17
N GLU A 151 34.80 8.33 -1.03
CA GLU A 151 35.91 9.28 -1.22
C GLU A 151 35.40 10.72 -1.12
N ASP A 152 36.31 11.69 -0.98
CA ASP A 152 35.99 13.12 -0.88
C ASP A 152 35.21 13.69 -2.08
N ILE A 153 35.31 13.04 -3.24
CA ILE A 153 34.58 13.42 -4.45
C ILE A 153 33.69 12.26 -4.86
N HIS A 154 32.38 12.50 -4.87
CA HIS A 154 31.39 11.45 -5.07
C HIS A 154 30.09 11.99 -5.65
N PHE A 155 29.20 11.10 -6.11
CA PHE A 155 27.83 11.51 -6.44
C PHE A 155 27.10 11.97 -5.19
N ASP A 156 26.26 13.00 -5.31
CA ASP A 156 25.50 13.55 -4.19
C ASP A 156 24.53 12.51 -3.61
N VAL A 157 24.79 12.07 -2.39
CA VAL A 157 23.95 11.11 -1.67
C VAL A 157 22.99 11.79 -0.69
N ILE A 158 23.05 13.11 -0.50
CA ILE A 158 22.13 13.86 0.38
C ILE A 158 21.03 14.57 -0.40
N ASP A 159 21.04 14.50 -1.74
CA ASP A 159 20.00 15.08 -2.62
C ASP A 159 18.57 14.52 -2.42
N GLY A 160 18.44 13.46 -1.62
CA GLY A 160 17.20 12.79 -1.26
C GLY A 160 16.85 11.60 -2.16
N SER A 161 17.62 11.33 -3.22
CA SER A 161 17.51 10.14 -4.05
C SER A 161 18.30 8.96 -3.49
N ARG A 162 18.10 7.79 -4.09
CA ARG A 162 18.85 6.59 -3.75
C ARG A 162 20.27 6.63 -4.31
N ASP A 163 20.44 6.95 -5.59
CA ASP A 163 21.74 6.81 -6.26
C ASP A 163 22.52 8.12 -6.41
N GLY A 164 21.90 9.28 -6.20
CA GLY A 164 22.44 10.58 -6.63
C GLY A 164 22.36 10.80 -8.14
N ILE A 165 21.69 9.87 -8.85
CA ILE A 165 21.61 9.79 -10.31
C ILE A 165 20.17 9.47 -10.70
N TYR A 166 19.68 10.21 -11.69
CA TYR A 166 18.35 10.04 -12.25
C TYR A 166 18.47 9.62 -13.72
N LEU A 167 17.83 8.50 -14.06
CA LEU A 167 17.68 8.03 -15.42
C LEU A 167 16.28 8.39 -15.93
N SER A 168 16.22 8.98 -17.12
CA SER A 168 14.98 9.34 -17.80
C SER A 168 14.98 8.77 -19.21
N GLN A 169 13.78 8.53 -19.72
CA GLN A 169 13.56 7.99 -21.04
C GLN A 169 12.49 8.79 -21.77
N LYS A 170 12.68 8.99 -23.07
CA LYS A 170 11.68 9.60 -23.94
C LYS A 170 11.75 8.98 -25.32
N ARG A 171 10.64 8.45 -25.82
CA ARG A 171 10.55 8.06 -27.24
C ARG A 171 10.66 9.32 -28.10
N ILE A 172 11.63 9.36 -29.02
CA ILE A 172 11.90 10.53 -29.88
C ILE A 172 11.47 10.30 -31.34
N ASP A 173 11.37 9.04 -31.76
CA ASP A 173 10.81 8.62 -33.05
C ASP A 173 10.28 7.17 -32.94
N LYS A 174 9.86 6.58 -34.06
CA LYS A 174 9.28 5.22 -34.09
C LYS A 174 10.26 4.12 -33.64
N ALA A 175 11.56 4.34 -33.77
CA ALA A 175 12.59 3.34 -33.57
C ALA A 175 13.52 3.65 -32.40
N SER A 176 13.45 4.86 -31.81
CA SER A 176 14.51 5.35 -30.94
C SER A 176 14.00 6.03 -29.68
N PHE A 177 14.80 5.91 -28.61
CA PHE A 177 14.61 6.60 -27.34
C PHE A 177 15.79 7.54 -27.06
N GLU A 178 15.53 8.64 -26.37
CA GLU A 178 16.53 9.42 -25.67
C GLU A 178 16.66 8.87 -24.25
N LEU A 179 17.87 8.45 -23.88
CA LEU A 179 18.29 8.17 -22.50
C LEU A 179 18.90 9.45 -21.93
N GLY A 180 18.24 10.02 -20.92
CA GLY A 180 18.76 11.15 -20.15
C GLY A 180 19.34 10.68 -18.83
N ILE A 181 20.57 11.05 -18.53
CA ILE A 181 21.26 10.78 -17.26
C ILE A 181 21.63 12.11 -16.63
N ARG A 182 21.21 12.34 -15.39
CA ARG A 182 21.55 13.56 -14.65
C ARG A 182 21.89 13.25 -13.20
N GLY A 183 22.70 14.10 -12.59
CA GLY A 183 23.04 14.02 -11.18
C GLY A 183 23.91 15.20 -10.77
N THR A 184 24.37 15.15 -9.52
CA THR A 184 25.31 16.13 -8.96
C THR A 184 26.54 15.38 -8.45
N VAL A 185 27.72 15.92 -8.73
CA VAL A 185 28.97 15.49 -8.09
C VAL A 185 29.30 16.51 -7.00
N VAL A 186 29.61 16.04 -5.81
CA VAL A 186 30.05 16.84 -4.67
C VAL A 186 31.54 16.62 -4.47
N ASN A 187 32.25 17.69 -4.12
CA ASN A 187 33.65 17.65 -3.72
C ASN A 187 33.76 18.26 -2.32
N GLU A 188 33.90 17.38 -1.33
CA GLU A 188 34.07 17.74 0.07
C GLU A 188 35.56 17.91 0.44
N SER A 189 36.47 17.96 -0.55
CA SER A 189 37.87 18.32 -0.35
C SER A 189 38.08 19.85 -0.38
N VAL A 190 39.32 20.29 -0.14
CA VAL A 190 39.66 21.72 -0.08
C VAL A 190 39.95 22.32 -1.47
N LYS A 191 40.16 21.50 -2.51
CA LYS A 191 40.63 21.96 -3.83
C LYS A 191 39.72 21.49 -4.95
N PRO A 192 39.44 22.35 -5.96
CA PRO A 192 38.78 21.90 -7.18
C PRO A 192 39.56 20.78 -7.86
N ALA A 193 38.83 19.83 -8.44
CA ALA A 193 39.41 18.70 -9.16
C ALA A 193 38.81 18.57 -10.56
N ALA A 194 39.64 18.18 -11.52
CA ALA A 194 39.19 17.75 -12.83
C ALA A 194 38.66 16.31 -12.72
N GLY A 195 37.39 16.13 -13.00
CA GLY A 195 36.71 14.84 -13.00
C GLY A 195 36.20 14.45 -14.38
N LYS A 196 35.89 13.16 -14.51
CA LYS A 196 35.29 12.59 -15.71
C LYS A 196 34.18 11.63 -15.31
N ILE A 197 33.01 11.80 -15.90
CA ILE A 197 31.87 10.89 -15.78
C ILE A 197 31.86 10.00 -17.03
N ASP A 198 31.93 8.69 -16.83
CA ASP A 198 31.79 7.68 -17.85
C ASP A 198 30.45 6.95 -17.69
N ILE A 199 29.69 6.86 -18.78
CA ILE A 199 28.41 6.16 -18.87
C ILE A 199 28.57 5.00 -19.82
N MET A 200 28.11 3.83 -19.38
CA MET A 200 28.01 2.64 -20.20
C MET A 200 26.61 2.04 -20.05
N LEU A 201 25.91 1.85 -21.16
CA LEU A 201 24.64 1.11 -21.20
C LEU A 201 24.91 -0.30 -21.74
N GLN A 202 24.57 -1.32 -20.97
CA GLN A 202 24.69 -2.72 -21.34
C GLN A 202 23.32 -3.36 -21.55
N ASP A 203 23.21 -4.26 -22.52
CA ASP A 203 22.06 -5.16 -22.63
C ASP A 203 22.06 -6.26 -21.57
N ALA A 204 21.03 -7.11 -21.57
CA ALA A 204 20.86 -8.19 -20.61
C ALA A 204 21.99 -9.24 -20.67
N GLU A 205 22.70 -9.34 -21.80
CA GLU A 205 23.86 -10.20 -21.99
C GLU A 205 25.19 -9.51 -21.61
N GLY A 206 25.16 -8.26 -21.14
CA GLY A 206 26.34 -7.48 -20.75
C GLY A 206 27.08 -6.83 -21.92
N LYS A 207 26.52 -6.86 -23.14
CA LYS A 207 27.10 -6.19 -24.30
C LYS A 207 26.79 -4.71 -24.28
N VAL A 208 27.84 -3.91 -24.43
CA VAL A 208 27.77 -2.45 -24.49
C VAL A 208 26.99 -2.00 -25.74
N LYS A 209 25.97 -1.17 -25.51
CA LYS A 209 25.13 -0.54 -26.54
C LYS A 209 25.41 0.93 -26.73
N LEU A 210 25.88 1.59 -25.68
CA LEU A 210 26.16 3.02 -25.66
C LEU A 210 27.29 3.28 -24.68
N GLU A 211 28.21 4.17 -25.08
CA GLU A 211 29.20 4.76 -24.20
C GLU A 211 29.18 6.29 -24.37
N HIS A 212 29.35 7.01 -23.27
CA HIS A 212 29.47 8.46 -23.27
C HIS A 212 30.42 8.90 -22.15
N SER A 213 31.23 9.91 -22.43
CA SER A 213 32.14 10.50 -21.44
C SER A 213 31.91 12.01 -21.36
N LEU A 214 31.91 12.56 -20.14
CA LEU A 214 31.82 14.00 -19.89
C LEU A 214 32.94 14.41 -18.92
N GLU A 215 33.76 15.37 -19.34
CA GLU A 215 34.71 16.04 -18.46
C GLU A 215 34.01 17.17 -17.70
N LEU A 216 34.38 17.35 -16.43
CA LEU A 216 33.82 18.38 -15.57
C LEU A 216 34.87 18.87 -14.56
N MET A 217 34.74 20.14 -14.14
CA MET A 217 35.55 20.70 -13.07
C MET A 217 34.70 20.77 -11.82
N VAL A 218 35.01 19.94 -10.82
CA VAL A 218 34.24 19.90 -9.58
C VAL A 218 34.90 20.82 -8.56
N ALA A 219 34.30 22.00 -8.36
CA ALA A 219 34.70 22.93 -7.31
C ALA A 219 34.19 22.44 -5.94
N ALA A 220 33.04 22.92 -5.48
CA ALA A 220 32.35 22.37 -4.30
C ALA A 220 31.25 21.36 -4.70
N SER A 221 30.54 21.68 -5.77
CA SER A 221 29.61 20.76 -6.44
C SER A 221 29.53 21.13 -7.91
N GLU A 222 29.15 20.17 -8.75
CA GLU A 222 28.91 20.37 -10.17
C GLU A 222 27.75 19.46 -10.63
N GLN A 223 26.77 20.05 -11.31
CA GLN A 223 25.67 19.30 -11.91
C GLN A 223 26.07 18.80 -13.28
N PHE A 224 25.60 17.61 -13.65
CA PHE A 224 25.78 17.08 -15.00
C PHE A 224 24.45 16.59 -15.58
N SER A 225 24.32 16.71 -16.90
CA SER A 225 23.21 16.16 -17.66
C SER A 225 23.69 15.71 -19.03
N ILE A 226 23.41 14.45 -19.35
CA ILE A 226 23.81 13.81 -20.60
C ILE A 226 22.56 13.25 -21.26
N LYS A 227 22.44 13.44 -22.56
CA LYS A 227 21.35 12.90 -23.38
C LYS A 227 21.96 12.10 -24.51
N SER A 228 21.58 10.84 -24.62
CA SER A 228 22.10 9.93 -25.63
C SER A 228 20.95 9.21 -26.34
N LYS A 229 21.09 9.05 -27.65
CA LYS A 229 20.14 8.30 -28.46
C LYS A 229 20.40 6.79 -28.30
N VAL A 230 19.34 6.02 -28.11
CA VAL A 230 19.34 4.56 -28.11
C VAL A 230 18.46 4.10 -29.27
N ASP A 231 19.08 3.50 -30.28
CA ASP A 231 18.42 3.00 -31.48
C ASP A 231 17.87 1.59 -31.26
N ASN A 232 16.62 1.37 -31.66
CA ASN A 232 15.89 0.10 -31.62
C ASN A 232 16.06 -0.67 -30.29
N PRO A 233 15.80 -0.06 -29.12
CA PRO A 233 15.90 -0.79 -27.87
C PRO A 233 14.84 -1.89 -27.82
N VAL A 234 15.22 -3.07 -27.33
CA VAL A 234 14.25 -4.04 -26.82
C VAL A 234 13.45 -3.36 -25.71
N LEU A 235 12.13 -3.32 -25.88
CA LEU A 235 11.24 -2.62 -24.94
C LEU A 235 10.99 -3.48 -23.70
N TRP A 236 10.88 -2.80 -22.56
CA TRP A 236 10.18 -3.33 -21.41
C TRP A 236 8.68 -3.33 -21.75
N ASP A 237 8.10 -4.52 -21.87
CA ASP A 237 6.72 -4.75 -22.30
C ASP A 237 5.91 -5.46 -21.21
N GLY A 238 6.09 -4.98 -19.97
CA GLY A 238 5.42 -5.52 -18.80
C GLY A 238 5.72 -7.01 -18.61
N VAL A 239 4.73 -7.76 -18.16
CA VAL A 239 4.85 -9.21 -17.88
C VAL A 239 5.15 -10.06 -19.12
N ASP A 240 4.89 -9.53 -20.33
CA ASP A 240 5.15 -10.24 -21.59
C ASP A 240 6.66 -10.23 -21.92
N ASN A 241 7.37 -9.13 -21.64
CA ASN A 241 8.82 -9.01 -21.82
C ASN A 241 9.43 -7.94 -20.88
N PRO A 242 9.78 -8.27 -19.63
CA PRO A 242 10.32 -7.32 -18.66
C PRO A 242 11.81 -7.01 -18.90
N TYR A 243 12.15 -6.58 -20.11
CA TYR A 243 13.53 -6.38 -20.54
C TYR A 243 14.18 -5.18 -19.85
N LEU A 244 15.35 -5.40 -19.25
CA LEU A 244 16.12 -4.37 -18.56
C LEU A 244 17.52 -4.24 -19.16
N TYR A 245 17.95 -3.00 -19.33
CA TYR A 245 19.35 -2.64 -19.56
C TYR A 245 20.00 -2.27 -18.23
N THR A 246 21.33 -2.29 -18.20
CA THR A 246 22.12 -1.84 -17.05
C THR A 246 22.91 -0.60 -17.44
N ALA A 247 22.66 0.52 -16.76
CA ALA A 247 23.44 1.75 -16.88
C ALA A 247 24.50 1.78 -15.77
N ILE A 248 25.77 1.78 -16.16
CA ILE A 248 26.92 1.95 -15.27
C ILE A 248 27.39 3.39 -15.41
N VAL A 249 27.35 4.16 -14.33
CA VAL A 249 27.82 5.55 -14.29
C VAL A 249 28.98 5.64 -13.32
N SER A 250 30.17 5.96 -13.82
CA SER A 250 31.42 6.01 -13.05
C SER A 250 32.00 7.42 -13.02
N LEU A 251 32.39 7.89 -11.85
CA LEU A 251 33.11 9.13 -11.63
C LEU A 251 34.58 8.82 -11.38
N SER A 252 35.46 9.42 -12.18
CA SER A 252 36.91 9.28 -12.05
C SER A 252 37.61 10.62 -11.88
N ILE A 253 38.72 10.60 -11.13
CA ILE A 253 39.68 11.71 -10.99
C ILE A 253 41.03 11.19 -11.46
N GLY A 254 41.53 11.74 -12.57
CA GLY A 254 42.68 11.16 -13.28
C GLY A 254 42.36 9.73 -13.76
N ASN A 255 43.15 8.75 -13.31
CA ASN A 255 42.98 7.34 -13.70
C ASN A 255 42.27 6.49 -12.62
N THR A 256 41.78 7.12 -11.55
CA THR A 256 41.17 6.42 -10.41
C THR A 256 39.66 6.63 -10.44
N ILE A 257 38.89 5.55 -10.35
CA ILE A 257 37.44 5.61 -10.15
C ILE A 257 37.17 5.90 -8.67
N TYR A 258 36.55 7.04 -8.39
CA TYR A 258 36.19 7.47 -7.04
C TYR A 258 34.82 6.94 -6.64
N ASP A 259 33.89 6.91 -7.59
CA ASP A 259 32.53 6.44 -7.33
C ASP A 259 31.88 5.81 -8.56
N ALA A 260 30.93 4.91 -8.35
CA ALA A 260 30.17 4.29 -9.44
C ALA A 260 28.76 3.90 -8.98
N ARG A 261 27.80 3.95 -9.91
CA ARG A 261 26.43 3.45 -9.75
C ARG A 261 26.10 2.47 -10.86
N THR A 262 25.29 1.47 -10.53
CA THR A 262 24.75 0.49 -11.47
C THR A 262 23.24 0.52 -11.31
N ILE A 263 22.53 0.99 -12.34
CA ILE A 263 21.10 1.26 -12.27
C ILE A 263 20.43 0.55 -13.46
N GLU A 264 19.39 -0.23 -13.18
CA GLU A 264 18.60 -0.91 -14.20
C GLU A 264 17.59 0.07 -14.84
N ILE A 265 17.34 -0.06 -16.14
CA ILE A 265 16.34 0.73 -16.85
C ILE A 265 15.64 -0.10 -17.95
N GLY A 266 14.32 0.00 -18.03
CA GLY A 266 13.50 -0.55 -19.10
C GLY A 266 12.93 0.55 -19.99
N PHE A 267 13.09 0.45 -21.32
CA PHE A 267 12.52 1.42 -22.26
C PHE A 267 11.06 1.09 -22.58
N ARG A 268 10.14 2.03 -22.35
CA ARG A 268 8.70 1.86 -22.61
C ARG A 268 7.97 3.18 -22.86
N THR A 269 6.78 3.10 -23.42
CA THR A 269 5.81 4.21 -23.41
C THR A 269 4.56 3.84 -22.63
N ILE A 270 4.00 4.82 -21.93
CA ILE A 270 2.69 4.71 -21.30
C ILE A 270 1.83 5.88 -21.75
N GLU A 271 0.59 5.57 -22.11
CA GLU A 271 -0.44 6.51 -22.44
C GLU A 271 -1.74 6.10 -21.74
N LEU A 272 -2.52 7.08 -21.32
CA LEU A 272 -3.82 6.86 -20.69
C LEU A 272 -4.88 7.58 -21.50
N THR A 273 -5.93 6.85 -21.86
CA THR A 273 -7.04 7.35 -22.67
C THR A 273 -8.36 7.09 -21.93
N PRO A 274 -9.35 8.00 -22.00
CA PRO A 274 -10.63 7.82 -21.30
C PRO A 274 -11.46 6.66 -21.83
N ASP A 275 -11.30 6.30 -23.11
CA ASP A 275 -12.08 5.30 -23.83
C ASP A 275 -11.44 3.91 -23.83
N LYS A 276 -10.11 3.81 -23.96
CA LYS A 276 -9.40 2.51 -24.00
C LYS A 276 -8.62 2.20 -22.72
N GLY A 277 -8.59 3.12 -21.76
CA GLY A 277 -7.78 2.99 -20.55
C GLY A 277 -6.29 3.10 -20.85
N MET A 278 -5.50 2.16 -20.33
CA MET A 278 -4.04 2.18 -20.37
C MET A 278 -3.51 1.59 -21.67
N LEU A 279 -2.52 2.26 -22.28
CA LEU A 279 -1.72 1.73 -23.37
C LEU A 279 -0.27 1.59 -22.91
N LEU A 280 0.26 0.37 -22.98
CA LEU A 280 1.68 0.07 -22.80
C LEU A 280 2.29 -0.20 -24.17
N ASN A 281 3.29 0.57 -24.57
CA ASN A 281 3.92 0.43 -25.89
C ASN A 281 2.90 0.43 -27.05
N GLU A 282 1.92 1.34 -26.99
CA GLU A 282 0.82 1.50 -27.97
C GLU A 282 -0.21 0.36 -27.97
N LYS A 283 -0.05 -0.68 -27.14
CA LYS A 283 -1.00 -1.78 -26.95
C LYS A 283 -1.92 -1.49 -25.77
N ALA A 284 -3.23 -1.48 -26.02
CA ALA A 284 -4.23 -1.36 -24.97
C ALA A 284 -4.17 -2.56 -24.01
N ILE A 285 -4.14 -2.28 -22.71
CA ILE A 285 -4.12 -3.29 -21.65
C ILE A 285 -5.12 -2.93 -20.55
N LYS A 286 -5.74 -3.95 -19.97
CA LYS A 286 -6.43 -3.81 -18.67
C LYS A 286 -5.43 -3.99 -17.54
N LEU A 287 -5.53 -3.14 -16.53
CA LEU A 287 -4.79 -3.33 -15.27
C LEU A 287 -5.47 -4.43 -14.45
N LYS A 288 -4.89 -5.63 -14.50
CA LYS A 288 -5.22 -6.81 -13.69
C LYS A 288 -4.45 -6.69 -12.39
N GLY A 289 -4.93 -5.81 -11.51
CA GLY A 289 -4.19 -5.33 -10.37
C GLY A 289 -4.55 -5.99 -9.05
N VAL A 290 -3.58 -6.00 -8.13
CA VAL A 290 -3.81 -6.22 -6.70
C VAL A 290 -3.12 -5.13 -5.89
N SER A 291 -3.69 -4.77 -4.75
CA SER A 291 -2.96 -3.99 -3.76
C SER A 291 -2.13 -4.90 -2.86
N ARG A 292 -1.06 -4.39 -2.27
CA ARG A 292 -0.19 -5.14 -1.34
C ARG A 292 0.30 -4.25 -0.21
N HIS A 293 0.02 -4.63 1.04
CA HIS A 293 0.67 -4.03 2.22
C HIS A 293 2.04 -4.68 2.51
N GLN A 294 2.95 -3.95 3.19
CA GLN A 294 4.33 -4.41 3.43
C GLN A 294 4.53 -5.26 4.69
N ASP A 295 3.47 -5.83 5.25
CA ASP A 295 3.55 -6.65 6.46
C ASP A 295 3.42 -8.15 6.17
N TYR A 296 3.85 -8.93 7.15
CA TYR A 296 3.84 -10.39 7.13
C TYR A 296 3.49 -10.93 8.52
N GLY A 297 2.79 -12.06 8.55
CA GLY A 297 2.32 -12.68 9.80
C GLY A 297 3.45 -12.97 10.78
N GLY A 298 3.36 -12.43 12.00
CA GLY A 298 4.30 -12.68 13.10
C GLY A 298 5.56 -11.82 13.11
N VAL A 299 5.82 -11.04 12.05
CA VAL A 299 6.99 -10.12 11.96
C VAL A 299 6.60 -8.67 11.71
N GLY A 300 5.31 -8.36 11.58
CA GLY A 300 4.86 -7.02 11.22
C GLY A 300 5.44 -6.58 9.88
N ASN A 301 5.89 -5.32 9.79
CA ASN A 301 6.56 -4.78 8.60
C ASN A 301 8.09 -4.99 8.58
N ALA A 302 8.66 -5.70 9.55
CA ALA A 302 10.08 -6.07 9.56
C ALA A 302 10.33 -7.29 8.64
N ILE A 303 10.00 -7.13 7.36
CA ILE A 303 10.03 -8.21 6.37
C ILE A 303 11.41 -8.37 5.73
N THR A 304 11.72 -9.58 5.29
CA THR A 304 12.97 -9.90 4.58
C THR A 304 12.78 -9.83 3.06
N ARG A 305 13.89 -9.86 2.31
CA ARG A 305 13.85 -10.06 0.85
C ARG A 305 13.14 -11.35 0.45
N ALA A 306 13.30 -12.43 1.22
CA ALA A 306 12.60 -13.69 0.96
C ALA A 306 11.07 -13.54 1.07
N HIS A 307 10.57 -12.81 2.06
CA HIS A 307 9.12 -12.50 2.14
C HIS A 307 8.64 -11.68 0.94
N MET A 308 9.46 -10.74 0.45
CA MET A 308 9.14 -9.93 -0.72
C MET A 308 9.14 -10.74 -2.03
N GLU A 309 10.11 -11.64 -2.19
CA GLU A 309 10.17 -12.58 -3.32
C GLU A 309 8.98 -13.55 -3.29
N GLU A 310 8.61 -14.05 -2.10
CA GLU A 310 7.44 -14.89 -1.91
C GLU A 310 6.15 -14.15 -2.29
N ASP A 311 5.94 -12.93 -1.80
CA ASP A 311 4.82 -12.07 -2.19
C ASP A 311 4.74 -11.93 -3.72
N MET A 312 5.86 -11.60 -4.37
CA MET A 312 5.94 -11.46 -5.83
C MET A 312 5.63 -12.78 -6.56
N SER A 313 6.01 -13.92 -5.99
CA SER A 313 5.72 -15.25 -6.57
C SER A 313 4.22 -15.53 -6.61
N PHE A 314 3.48 -15.20 -5.56
CA PHE A 314 2.02 -15.36 -5.52
C PHE A 314 1.34 -14.45 -6.55
N ILE A 315 1.77 -13.19 -6.63
CA ILE A 315 1.22 -12.19 -7.56
C ILE A 315 1.46 -12.62 -9.01
N SER A 316 2.69 -13.05 -9.32
CA SER A 316 3.09 -13.52 -10.66
C SER A 316 2.37 -14.81 -11.06
N GLU A 317 2.23 -15.77 -10.14
CA GLU A 317 1.53 -17.03 -10.41
C GLU A 317 0.06 -16.80 -10.77
N MET A 318 -0.59 -15.86 -10.07
CA MET A 318 -1.99 -15.51 -10.31
C MET A 318 -2.21 -14.84 -11.67
N GLY A 319 -1.17 -14.25 -12.27
CA GLY A 319 -1.22 -13.58 -13.57
C GLY A 319 -1.58 -12.10 -13.50
N ALA A 320 -1.40 -11.47 -12.34
CA ALA A 320 -1.51 -10.00 -12.23
C ALA A 320 -0.43 -9.33 -13.10
N ASN A 321 -0.74 -8.15 -13.64
CA ASN A 321 0.19 -7.32 -14.41
C ASN A 321 0.42 -5.93 -13.80
N SER A 322 -0.24 -5.65 -12.68
CA SER A 322 -0.16 -4.37 -11.99
C SER A 322 -0.24 -4.54 -10.48
N ILE A 323 0.45 -3.68 -9.73
CA ILE A 323 0.43 -3.67 -8.27
C ILE A 323 0.22 -2.23 -7.78
N ARG A 324 -0.75 -2.03 -6.89
CA ARG A 324 -0.89 -0.80 -6.12
C ARG A 324 -0.19 -0.98 -4.78
N LEU A 325 0.91 -0.26 -4.59
CA LEU A 325 1.74 -0.32 -3.40
C LEU A 325 1.24 0.69 -2.37
N ALA A 326 0.11 0.31 -1.76
CA ALA A 326 -0.66 1.09 -0.81
C ALA A 326 -0.21 0.86 0.65
N HIS A 327 -0.24 1.86 1.55
CA HIS A 327 -0.60 3.26 1.35
C HIS A 327 0.60 4.16 1.61
N TYR A 328 1.77 3.73 1.14
CA TYR A 328 3.03 4.39 1.47
C TYR A 328 4.14 3.89 0.56
N GLN A 329 5.29 4.56 0.59
CA GLN A 329 6.49 4.09 -0.08
C GLN A 329 6.88 2.69 0.40
N HIS A 330 6.94 1.71 -0.50
CA HIS A 330 7.45 0.37 -0.23
C HIS A 330 8.98 0.30 -0.31
N ASP A 331 9.54 -0.83 0.12
CA ASP A 331 10.97 -1.10 0.02
C ASP A 331 11.41 -1.09 -1.46
N ASP A 332 12.54 -0.44 -1.73
CA ASP A 332 13.17 -0.36 -3.05
C ASP A 332 13.41 -1.71 -3.72
N TYR A 333 13.73 -2.72 -2.91
CA TYR A 333 13.89 -4.07 -3.41
C TYR A 333 12.58 -4.61 -4.00
N PHE A 334 11.42 -4.24 -3.44
CA PHE A 334 10.14 -4.64 -4.01
C PHE A 334 9.84 -3.92 -5.32
N TYR A 335 10.21 -2.64 -5.48
CA TYR A 335 10.13 -1.97 -6.78
C TYR A 335 11.08 -2.61 -7.82
N THR A 336 12.27 -3.04 -7.39
CA THR A 336 13.20 -3.81 -8.24
C THR A 336 12.58 -5.14 -8.69
N LEU A 337 11.89 -5.85 -7.80
CA LEU A 337 11.13 -7.04 -8.18
C LEU A 337 10.04 -6.70 -9.20
N CYS A 338 9.33 -5.58 -9.03
CA CYS A 338 8.32 -5.12 -9.98
C CYS A 338 8.92 -4.84 -11.37
N ASP A 339 10.08 -4.19 -11.44
CA ASP A 339 10.80 -3.95 -12.71
C ASP A 339 11.11 -5.28 -13.41
N ARG A 340 11.67 -6.24 -12.68
CA ARG A 340 12.14 -7.53 -13.22
C ARG A 340 11.00 -8.49 -13.56
N HIS A 341 9.86 -8.38 -12.88
CA HIS A 341 8.67 -9.20 -13.16
C HIS A 341 7.70 -8.54 -14.15
N GLY A 342 7.98 -7.32 -14.61
CA GLY A 342 7.12 -6.67 -15.59
C GLY A 342 5.84 -6.06 -15.02
N MET A 343 5.82 -5.77 -13.72
CA MET A 343 4.64 -5.24 -13.04
C MET A 343 4.53 -3.73 -13.27
N LEU A 344 3.35 -3.26 -13.66
CA LEU A 344 3.04 -1.84 -13.61
C LEU A 344 2.74 -1.45 -12.16
N VAL A 345 3.35 -0.36 -11.68
CA VAL A 345 3.25 0.05 -10.28
C VAL A 345 2.58 1.41 -10.13
N TRP A 346 1.54 1.44 -9.30
CA TRP A 346 1.06 2.65 -8.64
C TRP A 346 1.75 2.73 -7.27
N ALA A 347 2.64 3.70 -7.08
CA ALA A 347 3.26 3.99 -5.79
C ALA A 347 2.65 5.26 -5.17
N GLU A 348 2.43 5.31 -3.86
CA GLU A 348 1.72 6.43 -3.21
C GLU A 348 2.29 6.82 -1.85
N ILE A 349 1.90 8.01 -1.39
CA ILE A 349 2.18 8.53 -0.05
C ILE A 349 1.02 8.24 0.92
N PRO A 350 1.26 8.23 2.25
CA PRO A 350 0.21 8.01 3.25
C PRO A 350 -0.64 9.26 3.52
N PHE A 351 -0.93 10.08 2.51
CA PHE A 351 -1.92 11.16 2.63
C PHE A 351 -3.33 10.55 2.52
N ILE A 352 -3.81 10.03 3.65
CA ILE A 352 -4.95 9.11 3.74
C ILE A 352 -5.96 9.52 4.81
N SER A 353 -7.24 9.29 4.52
CA SER A 353 -8.41 9.49 5.39
C SER A 353 -8.67 10.94 5.79
N ILE A 354 -7.80 11.55 6.60
CA ILE A 354 -8.04 12.89 7.16
C ILE A 354 -6.87 13.81 6.84
N PRO A 355 -7.12 15.08 6.48
CA PRO A 355 -6.06 16.08 6.40
C PRO A 355 -5.54 16.44 7.80
N SER A 356 -4.36 17.06 7.85
CA SER A 356 -3.82 17.58 9.11
C SER A 356 -4.59 18.82 9.56
N SER A 357 -4.89 18.94 10.85
CA SER A 357 -5.41 20.16 11.47
C SER A 357 -4.33 21.21 11.75
N ASP A 358 -3.07 20.76 11.90
CA ASP A 358 -1.97 21.57 12.45
C ASP A 358 -0.90 21.90 11.40
N ASP A 359 -1.02 21.35 10.20
CA ASP A 359 -0.13 21.57 9.05
C ASP A 359 -0.93 21.97 7.81
N SER A 360 -1.39 23.23 7.78
CA SER A 360 -2.16 23.77 6.65
C SER A 360 -1.41 23.74 5.32
N GLU A 361 -0.07 23.66 5.35
CA GLU A 361 0.76 23.59 4.15
C GLU A 361 1.02 22.16 3.66
N ASN A 362 0.57 21.15 4.42
CA ASN A 362 0.79 19.72 4.19
C ASN A 362 2.28 19.37 3.96
N ARG A 363 3.18 20.03 4.70
CA ARG A 363 4.64 19.88 4.59
C ARG A 363 5.08 18.42 4.72
N ASN A 364 4.51 17.65 5.65
CA ASN A 364 4.88 16.24 5.78
C ASN A 364 4.46 15.40 4.56
N ALA A 365 3.26 15.61 4.02
CA ALA A 365 2.83 14.90 2.81
C ALA A 365 3.69 15.29 1.59
N MET A 366 4.06 16.57 1.49
CA MET A 366 4.95 17.08 0.44
C MET A 366 6.35 16.48 0.54
N GLU A 367 6.94 16.41 1.74
CA GLU A 367 8.25 15.79 1.98
C GLU A 367 8.20 14.29 1.64
N GLN A 368 7.15 13.58 2.06
CA GLN A 368 6.98 12.15 1.73
C GLN A 368 6.84 11.94 0.21
N LEU A 369 6.15 12.83 -0.51
CA LEU A 369 6.00 12.76 -1.96
C LEU A 369 7.34 13.00 -2.67
N GLU A 370 8.07 14.03 -2.25
CA GLU A 370 9.38 14.34 -2.80
C GLU A 370 10.35 13.17 -2.62
N LYS A 371 10.39 12.59 -1.40
CA LYS A 371 11.22 11.42 -1.12
C LYS A 371 10.80 10.21 -1.93
N LEU A 372 9.51 9.90 -2.02
CA LEU A 372 9.02 8.79 -2.83
C LEU A 372 9.48 8.92 -4.28
N ILE A 373 9.23 10.08 -4.90
CA ILE A 373 9.55 10.29 -6.32
C ILE A 373 11.06 10.26 -6.54
N LYS A 374 11.85 10.93 -5.70
CA LYS A 374 13.32 10.96 -5.86
C LYS A 374 13.95 9.59 -5.65
N GLN A 375 13.51 8.84 -4.64
CA GLN A 375 14.10 7.55 -4.29
C GLN A 375 13.69 6.45 -5.24
N ALA A 376 12.48 6.51 -5.78
CA ALA A 376 11.95 5.50 -6.69
C ALA A 376 11.98 5.92 -8.17
N TYR A 377 12.64 7.06 -8.50
CA TYR A 377 12.62 7.68 -9.83
C TYR A 377 13.05 6.72 -10.95
N ASN A 378 14.05 5.88 -10.67
CA ASN A 378 14.69 5.04 -11.67
C ASN A 378 13.91 3.76 -12.00
N HIS A 379 12.87 3.41 -11.22
CA HIS A 379 12.07 2.20 -11.46
C HIS A 379 11.14 2.35 -12.66
N CYS A 380 11.39 1.57 -13.71
CA CYS A 380 10.60 1.60 -14.94
C CYS A 380 9.17 1.06 -14.75
N SER A 381 8.97 0.19 -13.77
CA SER A 381 7.68 -0.38 -13.37
C SER A 381 6.68 0.69 -12.93
N ILE A 382 7.14 1.76 -12.27
CA ILE A 382 6.25 2.81 -11.77
C ILE A 382 5.67 3.61 -12.93
N TYR A 383 4.34 3.58 -13.06
CA TYR A 383 3.63 4.34 -14.09
C TYR A 383 2.93 5.57 -13.55
N CYS A 384 2.55 5.58 -12.27
CA CYS A 384 1.91 6.72 -11.65
C CYS A 384 2.28 6.92 -10.18
N TRP A 385 2.17 8.17 -9.74
CA TRP A 385 2.31 8.62 -8.36
C TRP A 385 0.94 8.92 -7.74
N GLY A 386 0.56 8.17 -6.72
CA GLY A 386 -0.66 8.39 -5.95
C GLY A 386 -0.49 9.51 -4.94
N VAL A 387 -1.35 10.53 -5.01
CA VAL A 387 -1.25 11.71 -4.15
C VAL A 387 -2.16 11.68 -2.93
N GLN A 388 -3.22 10.87 -2.95
CA GLN A 388 -4.16 10.75 -1.82
C GLN A 388 -4.95 9.44 -1.88
N ASN A 389 -5.41 8.98 -0.71
CA ASN A 389 -6.42 7.91 -0.58
C ASN A 389 -7.53 8.31 0.40
N GLU A 390 -8.78 8.33 -0.05
CA GLU A 390 -9.97 8.60 0.77
C GLU A 390 -9.85 9.84 1.67
N ILE A 391 -9.05 10.84 1.26
CA ILE A 391 -8.72 12.00 2.11
C ILE A 391 -9.96 12.84 2.47
N THR A 392 -11.05 12.64 1.74
CA THR A 392 -12.33 13.29 1.93
C THR A 392 -13.30 12.51 2.84
N ILE A 393 -12.89 11.39 3.47
CA ILE A 393 -13.79 10.57 4.32
C ILE A 393 -14.43 11.38 5.46
N ALA A 394 -13.69 12.32 6.03
CA ALA A 394 -14.16 13.17 7.11
C ALA A 394 -14.49 14.59 6.62
N VAL A 395 -13.67 15.15 5.73
CA VAL A 395 -13.77 16.55 5.31
C VAL A 395 -13.45 16.73 3.84
N GLU A 396 -14.39 17.36 3.14
CA GLU A 396 -14.21 17.84 1.78
C GLU A 396 -14.44 19.34 1.75
N ASN A 397 -13.38 20.12 1.53
CA ASN A 397 -13.41 21.57 1.45
C ASN A 397 -12.30 22.09 0.51
N GLU A 398 -12.27 23.41 0.29
CA GLU A 398 -11.28 24.05 -0.59
C GLU A 398 -9.83 23.80 -0.15
N HIS A 399 -9.56 23.65 1.16
CA HIS A 399 -8.23 23.36 1.67
C HIS A 399 -7.76 21.95 1.29
N THR A 400 -8.64 20.95 1.47
CA THR A 400 -8.38 19.57 1.02
C THR A 400 -8.14 19.53 -0.50
N TYR A 401 -8.93 20.27 -1.30
CA TYR A 401 -8.73 20.34 -2.75
C TYR A 401 -7.40 21.00 -3.13
N ALA A 402 -7.06 22.14 -2.51
CA ALA A 402 -5.79 22.82 -2.75
C ALA A 402 -4.59 21.93 -2.41
N ALA A 403 -4.68 21.13 -1.34
CA ALA A 403 -3.65 20.16 -0.96
C ALA A 403 -3.44 19.11 -2.05
N ILE A 404 -4.51 18.50 -2.56
CA ILE A 404 -4.44 17.49 -3.63
C ILE A 404 -3.84 18.07 -4.91
N GLN A 405 -4.28 19.27 -5.31
CA GLN A 405 -3.75 19.97 -6.48
C GLN A 405 -2.26 20.29 -6.33
N LYS A 406 -1.84 20.77 -5.14
CA LYS A 406 -0.44 21.07 -4.83
C LYS A 406 0.43 19.81 -4.90
N LEU A 407 -0.02 18.70 -4.33
CA LEU A 407 0.67 17.40 -4.39
C LEU A 407 0.77 16.91 -5.85
N ALA A 408 -0.32 16.95 -6.61
CA ALA A 408 -0.31 16.55 -8.03
C ALA A 408 0.62 17.41 -8.88
N ALA A 409 0.58 18.74 -8.71
CA ALA A 409 1.48 19.66 -9.40
C ALA A 409 2.95 19.41 -9.04
N THR A 410 3.23 19.14 -7.76
CA THR A 410 4.58 18.82 -7.29
C THR A 410 5.09 17.51 -7.88
N ALA A 411 4.25 16.47 -7.94
CA ALA A 411 4.60 15.22 -8.58
C ALA A 411 4.98 15.44 -10.06
N LYS A 412 4.21 16.25 -10.79
CA LYS A 412 4.52 16.62 -12.18
C LYS A 412 5.77 17.48 -12.33
N GLN A 413 6.07 18.34 -11.35
CA GLN A 413 7.29 19.14 -11.35
C GLN A 413 8.53 18.27 -11.16
N LEU A 414 8.48 17.30 -10.24
CA LEU A 414 9.58 16.39 -9.95
C LEU A 414 9.74 15.31 -11.03
N ASP A 415 8.62 14.85 -11.60
CA ASP A 415 8.58 13.81 -12.61
C ASP A 415 7.49 14.07 -13.66
N PRO A 416 7.80 14.80 -14.74
CA PRO A 416 6.80 15.16 -15.76
C PRO A 416 6.42 13.99 -16.69
N VAL A 417 7.13 12.86 -16.65
CA VAL A 417 6.91 11.74 -17.58
C VAL A 417 5.96 10.68 -17.04
N ARG A 418 5.76 10.62 -15.71
CA ARG A 418 4.80 9.70 -15.09
C ARG A 418 3.46 10.37 -14.81
N LEU A 419 2.43 9.54 -14.69
CA LEU A 419 1.08 10.00 -14.40
C LEU A 419 0.91 10.32 -12.91
N THR A 420 -0.07 11.14 -12.56
CA THR A 420 -0.57 11.27 -11.19
C THR A 420 -1.89 10.53 -11.04
N ALA A 421 -2.12 9.97 -9.86
CA ALA A 421 -3.34 9.23 -9.55
C ALA A 421 -3.88 9.59 -8.17
N GLN A 422 -5.16 9.33 -7.96
CA GLN A 422 -5.85 9.49 -6.69
C GLN A 422 -6.83 8.35 -6.44
N ALA A 423 -7.08 8.01 -5.18
CA ALA A 423 -8.08 7.01 -4.79
C ALA A 423 -9.20 7.68 -3.98
N ASN A 424 -10.36 7.91 -4.61
CA ASN A 424 -11.51 8.53 -3.98
C ASN A 424 -12.30 7.52 -3.16
N ILE A 425 -12.86 8.00 -2.04
CA ILE A 425 -13.90 7.25 -1.32
C ILE A 425 -15.19 7.22 -2.15
N TYR A 426 -16.00 6.18 -1.96
CA TYR A 426 -17.25 5.94 -2.70
C TYR A 426 -18.24 7.12 -2.72
N SER A 427 -18.22 7.96 -1.68
CA SER A 427 -19.15 9.08 -1.50
C SER A 427 -18.81 10.32 -2.32
N VAL A 428 -17.64 10.36 -2.98
CA VAL A 428 -17.31 11.46 -3.90
C VAL A 428 -18.25 11.38 -5.10
N ASP A 429 -19.02 12.45 -5.30
CA ASP A 429 -20.00 12.58 -6.36
C ASP A 429 -19.41 12.41 -7.77
N ASN A 430 -20.24 11.97 -8.72
CA ASN A 430 -19.81 11.67 -10.10
C ASN A 430 -19.36 12.90 -10.88
N ASP A 431 -19.84 14.09 -10.54
CA ASP A 431 -19.53 15.36 -11.21
C ASP A 431 -18.55 16.24 -10.43
N SER A 432 -17.96 15.71 -9.34
CA SER A 432 -17.01 16.44 -8.50
C SER A 432 -15.78 16.92 -9.30
N LEU A 433 -15.34 18.15 -9.00
CA LEU A 433 -14.17 18.74 -9.65
C LEU A 433 -12.87 17.98 -9.32
N ILE A 434 -12.84 17.23 -8.21
CA ILE A 434 -11.67 16.49 -7.75
C ILE A 434 -11.12 15.54 -8.81
N HIS A 435 -11.96 15.00 -9.69
CA HIS A 435 -11.57 14.06 -10.75
C HIS A 435 -10.55 14.64 -11.74
N ASN A 436 -10.48 15.97 -11.84
CA ASN A 436 -9.61 16.67 -12.78
C ASN A 436 -8.26 17.10 -12.15
N PHE A 437 -8.00 16.75 -10.89
CA PHE A 437 -6.75 17.15 -10.21
C PHE A 437 -5.57 16.24 -10.52
N THR A 438 -5.83 15.03 -11.04
CA THR A 438 -4.82 14.03 -11.39
C THR A 438 -5.12 13.43 -12.76
N ASP A 439 -4.16 12.76 -13.39
CA ASP A 439 -4.36 12.16 -14.71
C ASP A 439 -5.30 10.93 -14.66
N LEU A 440 -5.33 10.22 -13.52
CA LEU A 440 -6.07 8.97 -13.34
C LEU A 440 -6.91 9.01 -12.05
N THR A 441 -8.22 8.84 -12.20
CA THR A 441 -9.14 8.77 -11.05
C THR A 441 -9.44 7.33 -10.66
N GLY A 442 -9.04 6.94 -9.46
CA GLY A 442 -9.43 5.70 -8.80
C GLY A 442 -10.62 5.92 -7.86
N TYR A 443 -11.47 4.90 -7.73
CA TYR A 443 -12.48 4.81 -6.67
C TYR A 443 -12.34 3.54 -5.84
N ASN A 444 -12.46 3.68 -4.53
CA ASN A 444 -12.58 2.58 -3.59
C ASN A 444 -14.06 2.16 -3.48
N LEU A 445 -14.43 1.05 -4.13
CA LEU A 445 -15.81 0.60 -4.31
C LEU A 445 -16.05 -0.80 -3.73
N TYR A 446 -16.89 -0.87 -2.71
CA TYR A 446 -17.20 -2.04 -1.88
C TYR A 446 -18.69 -2.43 -1.95
N TYR A 447 -19.29 -2.25 -3.13
CA TYR A 447 -20.68 -2.62 -3.42
C TYR A 447 -20.94 -4.10 -3.13
N GLY A 448 -21.90 -4.42 -2.27
CA GLY A 448 -22.14 -5.78 -1.78
C GLY A 448 -21.35 -6.13 -0.50
N TRP A 449 -20.61 -5.21 0.12
CA TRP A 449 -19.97 -5.45 1.41
C TRP A 449 -20.30 -4.40 2.47
N TYR A 450 -20.04 -3.13 2.13
CA TYR A 450 -20.30 -2.01 3.02
C TYR A 450 -21.58 -1.26 2.66
N TYR A 451 -22.03 -1.37 1.41
CA TYR A 451 -23.23 -0.69 0.90
C TYR A 451 -23.72 -1.38 -0.38
N GLY A 452 -25.00 -1.17 -0.72
CA GLY A 452 -25.61 -1.67 -1.95
C GLY A 452 -25.49 -3.19 -2.16
N ASN A 453 -25.77 -3.62 -3.38
CA ASN A 453 -25.57 -5.00 -3.86
C ASN A 453 -24.33 -5.05 -4.76
N MET A 454 -23.76 -6.23 -4.98
CA MET A 454 -22.51 -6.36 -5.77
C MET A 454 -22.71 -5.93 -7.24
N GLU A 455 -23.91 -6.11 -7.77
CA GLU A 455 -24.29 -5.75 -9.14
C GLU A 455 -24.33 -4.23 -9.36
N ASP A 456 -24.43 -3.43 -8.30
CA ASP A 456 -24.49 -1.97 -8.39
C ASP A 456 -23.14 -1.35 -8.82
N LEU A 457 -22.04 -2.11 -8.76
CA LEU A 457 -20.73 -1.65 -9.22
C LEU A 457 -20.77 -1.23 -10.70
N GLY A 458 -21.40 -2.04 -11.56
CA GLY A 458 -21.48 -1.75 -12.99
C GLY A 458 -22.24 -0.46 -13.26
N LYS A 459 -23.39 -0.30 -12.59
CA LYS A 459 -24.20 0.92 -12.67
C LYS A 459 -23.41 2.15 -12.23
N ARG A 460 -22.68 2.08 -11.10
CA ARG A 460 -21.87 3.19 -10.60
C ARG A 460 -20.79 3.63 -11.59
N LEU A 461 -20.15 2.68 -12.28
CA LEU A 461 -19.12 2.97 -13.29
C LEU A 461 -19.73 3.60 -14.56
N ASP A 462 -20.86 3.09 -15.01
CA ASP A 462 -21.56 3.62 -16.20
C ASP A 462 -22.08 5.04 -15.96
N GLU A 463 -22.58 5.33 -14.76
CA GLU A 463 -23.02 6.67 -14.35
C GLU A 463 -21.85 7.65 -14.26
N PHE A 464 -20.71 7.23 -13.70
CA PHE A 464 -19.51 8.05 -13.66
C PHE A 464 -19.04 8.41 -15.06
N HIS A 465 -18.89 7.42 -15.95
CA HIS A 465 -18.38 7.66 -17.29
C HIS A 465 -19.31 8.55 -18.11
N ARG A 466 -20.63 8.46 -17.89
CA ARG A 466 -21.60 9.39 -18.50
C ARG A 466 -21.43 10.83 -18.01
N ALA A 467 -21.11 11.02 -16.73
CA ALA A 467 -20.88 12.35 -16.15
C ALA A 467 -19.51 12.92 -16.52
N GLN A 468 -18.47 12.07 -16.57
CA GLN A 468 -17.07 12.43 -16.80
C GLN A 468 -16.46 11.62 -17.97
N PRO A 469 -16.94 11.79 -19.21
CA PRO A 469 -16.53 10.96 -20.35
C PRO A 469 -15.05 11.10 -20.71
N ASN A 470 -14.40 12.17 -20.29
CA ASN A 470 -12.99 12.47 -20.59
C ASN A 470 -12.05 12.14 -19.42
N VAL A 471 -12.55 11.60 -18.31
CA VAL A 471 -11.71 11.24 -17.16
C VAL A 471 -11.48 9.73 -17.16
N PRO A 472 -10.23 9.26 -17.31
CA PRO A 472 -9.91 7.85 -17.15
C PRO A 472 -10.21 7.38 -15.72
N VAL A 473 -10.94 6.27 -15.61
CA VAL A 473 -11.37 5.71 -14.32
C VAL A 473 -10.84 4.31 -14.09
N LEU A 474 -10.58 3.97 -12.83
CA LEU A 474 -10.35 2.60 -12.38
C LEU A 474 -10.95 2.34 -11.00
N VAL A 475 -11.09 1.07 -10.62
CA VAL A 475 -11.49 0.68 -9.25
C VAL A 475 -10.24 0.45 -8.42
N SER A 476 -9.86 1.41 -7.57
CA SER A 476 -8.59 1.41 -6.83
C SER A 476 -8.60 0.48 -5.62
N GLU A 477 -9.79 0.12 -5.13
CA GLU A 477 -10.01 -0.93 -4.14
C GLU A 477 -11.37 -1.58 -4.34
N TYR A 478 -11.41 -2.91 -4.22
CA TYR A 478 -12.62 -3.71 -4.08
C TYR A 478 -12.28 -5.03 -3.39
N GLY A 479 -13.14 -5.54 -2.52
CA GLY A 479 -12.90 -6.80 -1.80
C GLY A 479 -13.78 -6.98 -0.57
N VAL A 480 -13.79 -8.18 0.00
CA VAL A 480 -14.68 -8.54 1.13
C VAL A 480 -13.94 -9.35 2.17
N ASP A 481 -14.15 -9.04 3.46
CA ASP A 481 -13.45 -9.76 4.53
C ASP A 481 -13.94 -11.20 4.56
N THR A 482 -12.99 -12.13 4.60
CA THR A 482 -13.24 -13.56 4.43
C THR A 482 -12.39 -14.35 5.38
N ASN A 483 -13.05 -15.12 6.26
CA ASN A 483 -12.37 -16.08 7.11
C ASN A 483 -12.47 -17.46 6.45
N PRO A 484 -11.36 -18.11 6.09
CA PRO A 484 -11.36 -19.39 5.38
C PRO A 484 -11.91 -20.57 6.21
N MET A 485 -12.27 -20.34 7.48
CA MET A 485 -13.00 -21.30 8.31
C MET A 485 -14.51 -21.26 8.10
N PHE A 486 -15.07 -20.18 7.54
CA PHE A 486 -16.51 -20.04 7.39
C PHE A 486 -16.99 -20.46 6.01
N HIS A 487 -18.10 -21.21 5.98
CA HIS A 487 -18.67 -21.79 4.77
C HIS A 487 -20.19 -21.77 4.78
N SER A 488 -20.78 -21.55 3.61
CA SER A 488 -22.24 -21.41 3.47
C SER A 488 -22.78 -22.02 2.18
N TYR A 489 -23.94 -22.70 2.27
CA TYR A 489 -24.74 -23.08 1.10
C TYR A 489 -25.51 -21.92 0.48
N SER A 490 -25.64 -20.82 1.22
CA SER A 490 -26.37 -19.63 0.79
C SER A 490 -25.55 -18.41 1.21
N PRO A 491 -24.41 -18.17 0.52
CA PRO A 491 -23.47 -17.14 0.90
C PRO A 491 -24.15 -15.77 0.88
N ARG A 492 -23.90 -14.96 1.90
CA ARG A 492 -24.52 -13.64 2.08
C ARG A 492 -23.53 -12.64 2.65
N VAL A 493 -23.81 -11.35 2.41
CA VAL A 493 -23.02 -10.25 2.97
C VAL A 493 -22.84 -10.43 4.49
N LYS A 494 -21.61 -10.22 4.97
CA LYS A 494 -21.20 -10.35 6.38
C LYS A 494 -21.35 -11.74 7.02
N ASP A 495 -21.50 -12.81 6.25
CA ASP A 495 -21.25 -14.17 6.77
C ASP A 495 -19.77 -14.55 6.79
N TYR A 496 -18.92 -13.75 6.12
CA TYR A 496 -17.46 -13.91 6.02
C TYR A 496 -17.02 -15.24 5.38
N SER A 497 -17.94 -15.90 4.67
CA SER A 497 -17.69 -17.19 4.03
C SER A 497 -16.82 -17.06 2.79
N GLU A 498 -16.03 -18.09 2.52
CA GLU A 498 -15.19 -18.15 1.33
C GLU A 498 -16.01 -18.19 0.04
N GLU A 499 -17.19 -18.81 0.06
CA GLU A 499 -18.09 -18.85 -1.08
C GLU A 499 -18.65 -17.44 -1.42
N TYR A 500 -18.88 -16.58 -0.43
CA TYR A 500 -19.29 -15.19 -0.68
C TYR A 500 -18.17 -14.39 -1.35
N GLN A 501 -16.92 -14.56 -0.90
CA GLN A 501 -15.75 -13.94 -1.51
C GLN A 501 -15.62 -14.31 -3.00
N LEU A 502 -15.84 -15.58 -3.31
CA LEU A 502 -15.76 -16.10 -4.67
C LEU A 502 -16.82 -15.47 -5.58
N ILE A 503 -18.08 -15.42 -5.13
CA ILE A 503 -19.20 -14.84 -5.89
C ILE A 503 -18.96 -13.34 -6.11
N TYR A 504 -18.57 -12.62 -5.05
CA TYR A 504 -18.27 -11.19 -5.12
C TYR A 504 -17.19 -10.88 -6.17
N HIS A 505 -16.04 -11.56 -6.11
CA HIS A 505 -14.95 -11.27 -7.03
C HIS A 505 -15.28 -11.71 -8.47
N HIS A 506 -16.09 -12.75 -8.65
CA HIS A 506 -16.52 -13.15 -9.99
C HIS A 506 -17.38 -12.06 -10.64
N ASN A 507 -18.28 -11.43 -9.88
CA ASN A 507 -19.06 -10.28 -10.34
C ASN A 507 -18.15 -9.08 -10.70
N VAL A 508 -17.16 -8.75 -9.87
CA VAL A 508 -16.24 -7.63 -10.14
C VAL A 508 -15.41 -7.86 -11.41
N ILE A 509 -14.84 -9.06 -11.59
CA ILE A 509 -14.05 -9.41 -12.78
C ILE A 509 -14.87 -9.21 -14.05
N LYS A 510 -16.10 -9.75 -14.09
CA LYS A 510 -17.00 -9.60 -15.24
C LYS A 510 -17.34 -8.13 -15.50
N THR A 511 -17.70 -7.40 -14.44
CA THR A 511 -18.07 -5.99 -14.51
C THR A 511 -16.97 -5.12 -15.13
N ILE A 512 -15.70 -5.34 -14.74
CA ILE A 512 -14.54 -4.61 -15.26
C ILE A 512 -14.22 -5.03 -16.70
N GLN A 513 -14.29 -6.33 -17.01
CA GLN A 513 -13.97 -6.85 -18.34
C GLN A 513 -14.97 -6.39 -19.41
N GLU A 514 -16.25 -6.27 -19.06
CA GLU A 514 -17.31 -5.85 -19.98
C GLU A 514 -17.27 -4.36 -20.35
N ARG A 515 -16.48 -3.54 -19.64
CA ARG A 515 -16.44 -2.08 -19.80
C ARG A 515 -15.08 -1.60 -20.28
N GLU A 516 -14.92 -1.36 -21.58
CA GLU A 516 -13.65 -0.94 -22.18
C GLU A 516 -13.06 0.33 -21.55
N PHE A 517 -13.90 1.32 -21.21
CA PHE A 517 -13.49 2.60 -20.59
C PHE A 517 -12.90 2.47 -19.17
N VAL A 518 -13.12 1.35 -18.47
CA VAL A 518 -12.59 1.14 -17.12
C VAL A 518 -11.14 0.65 -17.22
N THR A 519 -10.15 1.48 -16.90
CA THR A 519 -8.72 1.17 -17.07
C THR A 519 -8.30 -0.18 -16.43
N GLY A 520 -8.96 -0.57 -15.33
CA GLY A 520 -8.80 -1.86 -14.67
C GLY A 520 -9.23 -1.76 -13.22
N GLY A 521 -8.59 -2.54 -12.35
CA GLY A 521 -8.78 -2.37 -10.92
C GLY A 521 -7.80 -3.16 -10.06
N TYR A 522 -7.79 -2.83 -8.77
CA TYR A 522 -6.92 -3.41 -7.77
C TYR A 522 -7.73 -4.13 -6.70
N VAL A 523 -7.54 -5.44 -6.60
CA VAL A 523 -8.09 -6.22 -5.49
C VAL A 523 -7.57 -5.65 -4.17
N TRP A 524 -8.48 -5.31 -3.26
CA TRP A 524 -8.17 -5.00 -1.87
C TRP A 524 -8.47 -6.23 -1.02
N ASN A 525 -7.49 -7.06 -0.68
CA ASN A 525 -6.04 -6.92 -0.94
C ASN A 525 -5.47 -8.25 -1.47
N MET A 526 -4.20 -8.28 -1.90
CA MET A 526 -3.55 -9.54 -2.25
C MET A 526 -3.43 -10.46 -1.03
N PHE A 527 -3.06 -9.89 0.11
CA PHE A 527 -2.82 -10.61 1.35
C PHE A 527 -3.65 -10.05 2.48
N ASP A 528 -4.08 -10.89 3.42
CA ASP A 528 -4.58 -10.40 4.72
C ASP A 528 -3.44 -9.62 5.41
N PHE A 529 -3.76 -8.60 6.19
CA PHE A 529 -2.75 -7.71 6.78
C PHE A 529 -3.18 -7.20 8.17
N GLY A 530 -2.22 -6.70 8.94
CA GLY A 530 -2.42 -6.19 10.28
C GLY A 530 -3.14 -4.85 10.32
N SER A 531 -4.24 -4.83 11.07
CA SER A 531 -4.99 -3.62 11.44
C SER A 531 -5.41 -3.76 12.89
N ALA A 532 -4.59 -3.24 13.81
CA ALA A 532 -4.73 -3.42 15.25
C ALA A 532 -6.11 -2.99 15.81
N VAL A 533 -6.82 -2.12 15.10
CA VAL A 533 -8.14 -1.59 15.48
C VAL A 533 -9.30 -2.50 15.06
N ARG A 534 -9.08 -3.50 14.20
CA ARG A 534 -10.12 -4.41 13.72
C ARG A 534 -10.43 -5.53 14.70
N ASN A 535 -11.70 -5.92 14.75
CA ASN A 535 -12.21 -7.06 15.50
C ASN A 535 -13.51 -7.56 14.84
N GLU A 536 -13.37 -8.24 13.71
CA GLU A 536 -14.49 -8.70 12.88
C GLU A 536 -14.14 -10.02 12.18
N GLY A 537 -15.14 -10.73 11.67
CA GLY A 537 -14.92 -11.98 10.93
C GLY A 537 -14.26 -13.10 11.76
N GLY A 538 -14.40 -13.06 13.09
CA GLY A 538 -13.81 -14.04 14.01
C GLY A 538 -12.33 -13.82 14.34
N GLU A 539 -11.68 -12.78 13.80
CA GLU A 539 -10.27 -12.46 14.06
C GLU A 539 -10.11 -11.04 14.59
N LYS A 540 -9.15 -10.86 15.50
CA LYS A 540 -8.76 -9.55 16.02
C LYS A 540 -7.49 -9.07 15.32
N GLY A 541 -7.38 -7.76 15.11
CA GLY A 541 -6.15 -7.11 14.68
C GLY A 541 -5.78 -7.31 13.21
N LYS A 542 -6.71 -7.78 12.38
CA LYS A 542 -6.46 -8.14 10.97
C LYS A 542 -7.59 -7.64 10.07
N ASN A 543 -7.22 -7.21 8.87
CA ASN A 543 -8.12 -7.10 7.74
C ASN A 543 -8.06 -8.42 6.95
N LEU A 544 -9.21 -9.05 6.70
CA LEU A 544 -9.29 -10.41 6.15
C LEU A 544 -9.71 -10.43 4.67
N LYS A 545 -9.56 -9.32 3.95
CA LYS A 545 -9.95 -9.26 2.52
C LYS A 545 -8.97 -9.91 1.57
N GLY A 546 -7.81 -10.35 2.06
CA GLY A 546 -6.76 -10.96 1.26
C GLY A 546 -7.26 -12.13 0.42
N LEU A 547 -6.66 -12.31 -0.75
CA LEU A 547 -6.77 -13.54 -1.54
C LEU A 547 -5.89 -14.66 -0.95
N VAL A 548 -4.87 -14.28 -0.19
CA VAL A 548 -3.95 -15.17 0.52
C VAL A 548 -3.88 -14.73 1.99
N THR A 549 -3.72 -15.67 2.91
CA THR A 549 -3.62 -15.37 4.35
C THR A 549 -2.36 -14.57 4.69
N ILE A 550 -2.37 -13.87 5.83
CA ILE A 550 -1.30 -12.96 6.27
C ILE A 550 0.06 -13.65 6.41
N ASP A 551 0.07 -14.95 6.70
CA ASP A 551 1.26 -15.79 6.83
C ASP A 551 1.70 -16.45 5.50
N ARG A 552 1.02 -16.12 4.40
CA ARG A 552 1.23 -16.64 3.04
C ARG A 552 1.03 -18.15 2.88
N LYS A 553 0.44 -18.85 3.86
CA LYS A 553 0.30 -20.32 3.82
C LYS A 553 -0.93 -20.80 3.06
N LEU A 554 -2.00 -20.00 2.99
CA LEU A 554 -3.28 -20.41 2.42
C LEU A 554 -3.72 -19.45 1.32
N LYS A 555 -3.85 -19.99 0.10
CA LYS A 555 -4.54 -19.35 -1.02
C LYS A 555 -6.05 -19.62 -0.90
N LYS A 556 -6.86 -18.57 -0.77
CA LYS A 556 -8.32 -18.67 -0.72
C LYS A 556 -8.86 -19.01 -2.11
N ASP A 557 -10.10 -19.50 -2.23
CA ASP A 557 -10.68 -19.88 -3.52
C ASP A 557 -10.71 -18.71 -4.52
N ALA A 558 -10.90 -17.48 -4.04
CA ALA A 558 -10.84 -16.28 -4.87
C ALA A 558 -9.47 -16.07 -5.54
N TYR A 559 -8.35 -16.53 -4.95
CA TYR A 559 -7.03 -16.49 -5.61
C TYR A 559 -7.05 -17.29 -6.92
N PHE A 560 -7.62 -18.49 -6.88
CA PHE A 560 -7.71 -19.37 -8.05
C PHE A 560 -8.72 -18.87 -9.08
N LEU A 561 -9.73 -18.09 -8.65
CA LEU A 561 -10.62 -17.40 -9.57
C LEU A 561 -9.84 -16.39 -10.43
N TYR A 562 -9.05 -15.53 -9.81
CA TYR A 562 -8.19 -14.60 -10.55
C TYR A 562 -7.21 -15.35 -11.44
N LYS A 563 -6.59 -16.42 -10.94
CA LYS A 563 -5.70 -17.27 -11.75
C LYS A 563 -6.39 -17.82 -13.00
N ALA A 564 -7.67 -18.21 -12.92
CA ALA A 564 -8.45 -18.71 -14.06
C ALA A 564 -8.67 -17.63 -15.13
N TYR A 565 -8.83 -16.37 -14.72
CA TYR A 565 -9.04 -15.25 -15.64
C TYR A 565 -7.76 -14.60 -16.14
N TRP A 566 -6.69 -14.61 -15.35
CA TRP A 566 -5.51 -13.77 -15.59
C TRP A 566 -4.27 -14.55 -16.01
N SER A 567 -4.10 -15.77 -15.51
CA SER A 567 -2.91 -16.58 -15.78
C SER A 567 -3.03 -17.35 -17.08
N ASN A 568 -1.94 -17.36 -17.86
CA ASN A 568 -1.80 -18.23 -19.03
C ASN A 568 -1.25 -19.62 -18.67
N LYS A 569 -0.85 -19.86 -17.41
CA LYS A 569 -0.35 -21.17 -16.96
C LYS A 569 -1.53 -22.15 -16.82
N PRO A 570 -1.59 -23.24 -17.59
CA PRO A 570 -2.71 -24.18 -17.53
C PRO A 570 -2.93 -24.76 -16.13
N PHE A 571 -4.17 -24.75 -15.64
CA PHE A 571 -4.54 -25.40 -14.38
C PHE A 571 -6.04 -25.69 -14.28
N VAL A 572 -6.40 -26.54 -13.32
CA VAL A 572 -7.78 -26.80 -12.89
C VAL A 572 -7.80 -26.88 -11.36
N TYR A 573 -8.89 -26.41 -10.74
CA TYR A 573 -9.03 -26.33 -9.29
C TYR A 573 -10.48 -26.54 -8.85
N LEU A 574 -10.71 -27.43 -7.87
CA LEU A 574 -11.96 -27.64 -7.15
C LEU A 574 -12.03 -26.67 -5.96
N ALA A 575 -12.99 -25.76 -6.01
CA ALA A 575 -13.30 -24.81 -4.93
C ALA A 575 -14.17 -25.47 -3.84
N GLY A 576 -14.21 -24.85 -2.65
CA GLY A 576 -14.96 -25.35 -1.50
C GLY A 576 -14.30 -26.52 -0.79
N ARG A 577 -12.98 -26.72 -0.96
CA ARG A 577 -12.23 -27.83 -0.34
C ARG A 577 -12.14 -27.76 1.18
N ARG A 578 -12.27 -26.55 1.74
CA ARG A 578 -12.35 -26.31 3.19
C ARG A 578 -13.77 -26.50 3.74
N PHE A 579 -14.80 -26.41 2.88
CA PHE A 579 -16.17 -26.83 3.16
C PHE A 579 -16.31 -28.37 3.08
N LYS A 580 -15.50 -29.05 3.90
CA LYS A 580 -15.35 -30.50 3.93
C LYS A 580 -16.59 -31.21 4.45
N ASN A 581 -17.15 -30.76 5.57
CA ASN A 581 -18.30 -31.41 6.23
C ASN A 581 -19.62 -30.82 5.73
N ARG A 582 -20.31 -31.54 4.86
CA ARG A 582 -21.52 -31.07 4.19
C ARG A 582 -22.74 -31.82 4.72
N HIS A 583 -23.77 -31.11 5.16
CA HIS A 583 -24.95 -31.73 5.78
C HIS A 583 -26.17 -31.78 4.84
N GLN A 584 -26.11 -31.11 3.69
CA GLN A 584 -27.13 -31.20 2.66
C GLN A 584 -26.78 -32.33 1.68
N ALA A 585 -27.77 -33.09 1.23
CA ALA A 585 -27.56 -34.21 0.31
C ALA A 585 -27.19 -33.75 -1.11
N LEU A 586 -27.71 -32.59 -1.52
CA LEU A 586 -27.44 -31.95 -2.81
C LEU A 586 -26.48 -30.79 -2.60
N ASN A 587 -25.43 -30.74 -3.42
CA ASN A 587 -24.34 -29.81 -3.24
C ASN A 587 -23.91 -29.22 -4.58
N ASP A 588 -23.62 -27.93 -4.58
CA ASP A 588 -23.00 -27.30 -5.74
C ASP A 588 -21.47 -27.53 -5.66
N ILE A 589 -20.88 -27.83 -6.83
CA ILE A 589 -19.46 -28.09 -6.98
C ILE A 589 -18.90 -27.13 -8.02
N THR A 590 -18.03 -26.21 -7.59
CA THR A 590 -17.45 -25.19 -8.44
C THR A 590 -16.01 -25.56 -8.82
N ILE A 591 -15.73 -25.48 -10.12
CA ILE A 591 -14.42 -25.70 -10.72
C ILE A 591 -13.93 -24.37 -11.31
N LEU A 592 -12.69 -24.02 -11.02
CA LEU A 592 -11.99 -22.85 -11.53
C LEU A 592 -10.87 -23.33 -12.44
N SER A 593 -10.85 -22.85 -13.70
CA SER A 593 -9.88 -23.32 -14.67
C SER A 593 -9.69 -22.35 -15.82
N ASN A 594 -8.50 -22.35 -16.42
CA ASN A 594 -8.27 -21.72 -17.72
C ASN A 594 -8.28 -22.71 -18.90
N LEU A 595 -8.66 -23.97 -18.65
CA LEU A 595 -8.76 -25.05 -19.64
C LEU A 595 -10.19 -25.15 -20.17
N SER A 596 -10.34 -25.51 -21.45
CA SER A 596 -11.65 -25.58 -22.12
C SER A 596 -12.32 -26.94 -22.04
N ARG A 597 -11.59 -28.03 -21.79
CA ARG A 597 -12.15 -29.37 -21.65
C ARG A 597 -11.97 -29.87 -20.22
N LEU A 598 -13.07 -30.30 -19.61
CA LEU A 598 -13.09 -30.83 -18.24
C LEU A 598 -13.83 -32.17 -18.19
N ASN A 599 -13.30 -33.12 -17.42
CA ASN A 599 -14.00 -34.32 -16.95
C ASN A 599 -14.05 -34.27 -15.43
N VAL A 600 -15.23 -34.44 -14.83
CA VAL A 600 -15.42 -34.45 -13.37
C VAL A 600 -15.90 -35.82 -12.94
N TYR A 601 -15.24 -36.38 -11.95
CA TYR A 601 -15.53 -37.67 -11.38
C TYR A 601 -15.95 -37.54 -9.92
N LEU A 602 -16.92 -38.36 -9.51
CA LEU A 602 -17.30 -38.56 -8.11
C LEU A 602 -17.19 -40.06 -7.81
N ASN A 603 -16.37 -40.42 -6.83
CA ASN A 603 -16.12 -41.81 -6.44
C ASN A 603 -15.74 -42.70 -7.63
N ASN A 604 -14.83 -42.20 -8.48
CA ASN A 604 -14.37 -42.81 -9.74
C ASN A 604 -15.41 -42.92 -10.87
N ALA A 605 -16.65 -42.48 -10.66
CA ALA A 605 -17.66 -42.39 -11.72
C ALA A 605 -17.61 -41.02 -12.39
N LEU A 606 -17.57 -40.99 -13.74
CA LEU A 606 -17.68 -39.74 -14.50
C LEU A 606 -19.09 -39.16 -14.34
N ILE A 607 -19.20 -37.97 -13.76
CA ILE A 607 -20.48 -37.29 -13.53
C ILE A 607 -20.69 -36.09 -14.44
N HIS A 608 -19.63 -35.54 -15.03
CA HIS A 608 -19.72 -34.40 -15.94
C HIS A 608 -18.57 -34.38 -16.94
N GLN A 609 -18.86 -33.96 -18.17
CA GLN A 609 -17.87 -33.73 -19.21
C GLN A 609 -18.27 -32.51 -20.05
N THR A 610 -17.32 -31.60 -20.27
CA THR A 610 -17.50 -30.44 -21.16
C THR A 610 -16.29 -30.26 -22.07
N LYS A 611 -16.52 -29.72 -23.27
CA LYS A 611 -15.49 -29.36 -24.27
C LYS A 611 -15.34 -27.85 -24.46
N SER A 612 -16.13 -27.05 -23.75
CA SER A 612 -16.09 -25.59 -23.78
C SER A 612 -16.45 -25.04 -22.39
N ALA A 613 -15.61 -25.35 -21.41
CA ALA A 613 -15.73 -24.85 -20.05
C ALA A 613 -15.50 -23.34 -19.98
N GLU A 614 -16.34 -22.66 -19.19
CA GLU A 614 -16.07 -21.29 -18.75
C GLU A 614 -14.97 -21.28 -17.69
N ARG A 615 -14.44 -20.09 -17.38
CA ARG A 615 -13.43 -19.92 -16.32
C ARG A 615 -13.92 -20.41 -14.95
N VAL A 616 -15.23 -20.35 -14.75
CA VAL A 616 -15.95 -20.87 -13.58
C VAL A 616 -17.03 -21.82 -14.08
N THR A 617 -16.94 -23.09 -13.70
CA THR A 617 -17.95 -24.12 -14.04
C THR A 617 -18.56 -24.64 -12.75
N THR A 618 -19.89 -24.53 -12.60
CA THR A 618 -20.60 -25.04 -11.41
C THR A 618 -21.52 -26.20 -11.80
N LEU A 619 -21.32 -27.35 -11.16
CA LEU A 619 -22.23 -28.48 -11.23
C LEU A 619 -23.24 -28.33 -10.09
N ASN A 620 -24.49 -28.04 -10.45
CA ASN A 620 -25.53 -27.80 -9.46
C ASN A 620 -26.12 -29.11 -8.93
N ALA A 621 -26.48 -29.12 -7.65
CA ALA A 621 -27.23 -30.21 -7.00
C ALA A 621 -26.61 -31.61 -7.19
N VAL A 622 -25.29 -31.74 -7.04
CA VAL A 622 -24.60 -33.03 -7.03
C VAL A 622 -24.98 -33.80 -5.77
N SER A 623 -25.47 -35.03 -5.93
CA SER A 623 -25.85 -35.91 -4.82
C SER A 623 -24.64 -36.61 -4.22
N LEU A 624 -24.44 -36.48 -2.91
CA LEU A 624 -23.37 -37.15 -2.17
C LEU A 624 -23.83 -38.49 -1.60
N ALA A 625 -22.93 -39.48 -1.60
CA ALA A 625 -23.10 -40.70 -0.83
C ALA A 625 -22.89 -40.42 0.67
N SER A 626 -23.42 -41.27 1.54
CA SER A 626 -23.17 -41.17 2.99
C SER A 626 -21.69 -41.34 3.32
N GLY A 627 -21.14 -40.46 4.16
CA GLY A 627 -19.73 -40.49 4.51
C GLY A 627 -18.85 -39.80 3.47
N GLU A 628 -17.71 -40.39 3.16
CA GLU A 628 -16.67 -39.79 2.31
C GLU A 628 -17.05 -39.82 0.81
N ASN A 629 -16.77 -38.71 0.12
CA ASN A 629 -16.99 -38.52 -1.31
C ASN A 629 -15.74 -37.90 -1.94
N HIS A 630 -15.17 -38.60 -2.92
CA HIS A 630 -13.97 -38.17 -3.62
C HIS A 630 -14.33 -37.53 -4.96
N PHE A 631 -14.09 -36.23 -5.08
CA PHE A 631 -14.14 -35.50 -6.34
C PHE A 631 -12.76 -35.46 -6.97
N ARG A 632 -12.71 -35.78 -8.26
CA ARG A 632 -11.53 -35.56 -9.11
C ARG A 632 -11.94 -34.80 -10.35
N VAL A 633 -11.16 -33.81 -10.74
CA VAL A 633 -11.33 -33.12 -12.02
C VAL A 633 -10.08 -33.31 -12.88
N GLU A 634 -10.30 -33.60 -14.16
CA GLU A 634 -9.27 -33.63 -15.20
C GLU A 634 -9.57 -32.48 -16.17
N GLY A 635 -8.67 -31.51 -16.26
CA GLY A 635 -8.66 -30.49 -17.29
C GLY A 635 -7.66 -30.83 -18.40
N PHE A 636 -7.95 -30.42 -19.63
CA PHE A 636 -7.06 -30.69 -20.76
C PHE A 636 -6.70 -29.42 -21.51
N ASP A 637 -5.42 -29.25 -21.81
CA ASP A 637 -4.93 -28.20 -22.71
C ASP A 637 -5.17 -28.55 -24.20
N GLU A 638 -4.74 -27.65 -25.08
CA GLU A 638 -4.86 -27.82 -26.53
C GLU A 638 -4.03 -28.99 -27.10
N TYR A 639 -3.01 -29.45 -26.37
CA TYR A 639 -2.14 -30.57 -26.75
C TYR A 639 -2.63 -31.91 -26.18
N GLY A 640 -3.67 -31.89 -25.34
CA GLY A 640 -4.20 -33.06 -24.67
C GLY A 640 -3.47 -33.44 -23.37
N THR A 641 -2.57 -32.59 -22.87
CA THR A 641 -1.96 -32.73 -21.54
C THR A 641 -3.05 -32.67 -20.48
N VAL A 642 -3.00 -33.59 -19.53
CA VAL A 642 -3.98 -33.68 -18.45
C VAL A 642 -3.47 -32.96 -17.20
N TYR A 643 -4.30 -32.06 -16.67
CA TYR A 643 -4.11 -31.40 -15.39
C TYR A 643 -5.18 -31.89 -14.44
N THR A 644 -4.80 -32.21 -13.20
CA THR A 644 -5.72 -32.81 -12.24
C THR A 644 -5.76 -32.05 -10.94
N ASP A 645 -6.92 -32.07 -10.30
CA ASP A 645 -7.08 -31.66 -8.91
C ASP A 645 -8.14 -32.55 -8.24
N ASP A 646 -7.97 -32.75 -6.93
CA ASP A 646 -8.75 -33.71 -6.14
C ASP A 646 -9.25 -33.03 -4.86
N MET A 647 -10.46 -33.38 -4.44
CA MET A 647 -11.09 -32.86 -3.23
C MET A 647 -11.90 -33.96 -2.56
N ILE A 648 -11.80 -34.05 -1.23
CA ILE A 648 -12.60 -34.96 -0.42
C ILE A 648 -13.61 -34.14 0.38
N VAL A 649 -14.89 -34.51 0.29
CA VAL A 649 -15.98 -33.96 1.11
C VAL A 649 -16.73 -35.09 1.82
N HIS A 650 -17.39 -34.77 2.93
CA HIS A 650 -18.09 -35.74 3.76
C HIS A 650 -19.56 -35.33 3.89
N LEU A 651 -20.48 -36.23 3.55
CA LEU A 651 -21.89 -36.06 3.92
C LEU A 651 -22.05 -36.42 5.40
N VAL A 652 -22.37 -35.43 6.23
CA VAL A 652 -22.57 -35.55 7.68
C VAL A 652 -24.03 -35.31 8.05
N ALA A 653 -24.47 -35.83 9.20
CA ALA A 653 -25.88 -35.73 9.62
C ALA A 653 -26.27 -34.33 10.11
N GLU A 654 -25.33 -33.59 10.71
CA GLU A 654 -25.57 -32.28 11.31
C GLU A 654 -24.61 -31.23 10.76
N GLN A 655 -25.02 -29.97 10.79
CA GLN A 655 -24.19 -28.84 10.38
C GLN A 655 -22.97 -28.68 11.29
N ASP A 656 -21.79 -28.53 10.70
CA ASP A 656 -20.57 -28.17 11.43
C ASP A 656 -20.65 -26.71 11.88
N LYS A 657 -20.84 -26.48 13.18
CA LYS A 657 -21.00 -25.15 13.75
C LYS A 657 -19.78 -24.25 13.57
N ARG A 658 -18.59 -24.82 13.31
CA ARG A 658 -17.36 -24.04 13.06
C ARG A 658 -17.41 -23.27 11.75
N TYR A 659 -18.24 -23.69 10.80
CA TYR A 659 -18.42 -23.02 9.51
C TYR A 659 -19.31 -21.77 9.58
N VAL A 660 -20.02 -21.59 10.69
CA VAL A 660 -20.95 -20.48 10.83
C VAL A 660 -20.28 -19.40 11.65
N HIS A 661 -20.14 -18.22 11.06
CA HIS A 661 -19.80 -17.04 11.83
C HIS A 661 -20.93 -16.74 12.83
N VAL A 662 -20.66 -16.97 14.11
CA VAL A 662 -21.53 -16.54 15.20
C VAL A 662 -21.05 -15.16 15.62
N ALA A 663 -21.80 -14.12 15.25
CA ALA A 663 -21.54 -12.79 15.79
C ALA A 663 -21.60 -12.88 17.33
N ASN A 664 -20.60 -12.35 18.03
CA ASN A 664 -20.57 -12.35 19.49
C ASN A 664 -21.89 -11.79 20.03
N GLU A 665 -22.71 -12.67 20.64
CA GLU A 665 -23.97 -12.32 21.31
C GLU A 665 -23.76 -11.42 22.53
N ASN A 666 -22.53 -11.03 22.86
CA ASN A 666 -22.26 -9.91 23.77
C ASN A 666 -22.60 -8.53 23.17
N LYS A 667 -23.22 -8.49 21.99
CA LYS A 667 -24.18 -7.44 21.60
C LYS A 667 -25.63 -7.88 21.86
N LYS A 668 -25.92 -8.45 23.04
CA LYS A 668 -27.30 -8.59 23.55
C LYS A 668 -27.88 -7.19 23.58
N HIS A 669 -28.82 -6.91 22.68
CA HIS A 669 -29.42 -5.60 22.48
C HIS A 669 -28.40 -4.47 22.64
N VAL A 670 -27.71 -4.11 21.55
CA VAL A 670 -27.44 -2.68 21.40
C VAL A 670 -28.83 -2.07 21.26
N VAL A 671 -29.46 -1.75 22.39
CA VAL A 671 -30.29 -0.56 22.50
C VAL A 671 -29.43 0.47 21.82
N ASN A 672 -29.83 0.92 20.63
CA ASN A 672 -29.06 1.95 19.95
C ASN A 672 -28.75 3.01 21.01
N TRP A 673 -27.51 3.44 21.16
CA TRP A 673 -27.13 4.28 22.32
C TRP A 673 -28.00 5.55 22.42
N PHE A 674 -28.68 5.92 21.33
CA PHE A 674 -29.67 6.98 21.21
C PHE A 674 -31.13 6.60 21.48
N GLU A 675 -31.51 5.32 21.59
CA GLU A 675 -32.85 4.86 22.04
C GLU A 675 -33.15 5.27 23.49
N LYS A 676 -32.14 5.73 24.25
CA LYS A 676 -32.33 6.39 25.54
C LYS A 676 -32.94 7.81 25.41
N PHE A 677 -33.02 8.35 24.20
CA PHE A 677 -33.60 9.67 23.92
C PHE A 677 -34.96 9.53 23.25
N ASP A 678 -35.94 10.34 23.69
CA ASP A 678 -37.25 10.41 23.05
C ASP A 678 -37.17 11.24 21.76
N LEU A 679 -37.24 10.56 20.62
CA LEU A 679 -37.17 11.17 19.29
C LEU A 679 -38.56 11.38 18.66
N SER A 680 -39.65 11.04 19.35
CA SER A 680 -41.01 10.94 18.78
C SER A 680 -41.64 12.28 18.39
N ASN A 681 -41.09 13.41 18.84
CA ASN A 681 -41.66 14.76 18.67
C ASN A 681 -40.60 15.85 18.32
N ILE A 682 -39.51 15.49 17.63
CA ILE A 682 -38.44 16.44 17.33
C ILE A 682 -38.67 17.12 15.97
N GLN A 683 -39.02 18.40 16.01
CA GLN A 683 -39.02 19.27 14.84
C GLN A 683 -37.61 19.80 14.53
N GLU A 684 -37.32 19.93 13.24
CA GLU A 684 -36.12 20.59 12.72
C GLU A 684 -36.05 22.03 13.23
N ILE A 685 -34.89 22.47 13.72
CA ILE A 685 -34.72 23.81 14.28
C ILE A 685 -33.95 24.70 13.32
N SER A 686 -34.32 25.98 13.27
CA SER A 686 -33.51 26.99 12.59
C SER A 686 -32.30 27.33 13.45
N LEU A 687 -31.10 27.16 12.90
CA LEU A 687 -29.86 27.48 13.61
C LEU A 687 -29.64 28.99 13.67
N GLN A 688 -29.36 29.51 14.87
CA GLN A 688 -28.96 30.88 15.14
C GLN A 688 -27.48 31.06 14.81
N GLU A 689 -27.16 32.13 14.09
CA GLU A 689 -25.80 32.52 13.76
C GLU A 689 -25.03 32.96 15.02
N GLY A 690 -23.76 32.55 15.14
CA GLY A 690 -22.93 32.84 16.31
C GLY A 690 -23.11 31.90 17.51
N TYR A 691 -23.88 30.81 17.36
CA TYR A 691 -24.08 29.77 18.36
C TYR A 691 -23.53 28.43 17.89
N TYR A 692 -23.16 27.54 18.82
CA TYR A 692 -22.68 26.21 18.49
C TYR A 692 -23.78 25.36 17.82
N SER A 693 -23.37 24.36 17.04
CA SER A 693 -24.25 23.46 16.31
C SER A 693 -23.54 22.13 16.01
N THR A 694 -24.29 21.16 15.51
CA THR A 694 -23.78 19.89 14.99
C THR A 694 -22.84 20.04 13.80
N PHE A 695 -22.78 21.22 13.17
CA PHE A 695 -21.85 21.54 12.09
C PHE A 695 -20.46 21.95 12.59
N ASP A 696 -20.34 22.37 13.86
CA ASP A 696 -19.05 22.72 14.46
C ASP A 696 -18.20 21.48 14.69
N THR A 697 -16.89 21.64 14.55
CA THR A 697 -15.94 20.57 14.82
C THR A 697 -15.98 20.19 16.29
N ILE A 698 -15.68 18.93 16.59
CA ILE A 698 -15.65 18.44 17.96
C ILE A 698 -14.61 19.22 18.77
N GLU A 699 -13.48 19.60 18.17
CA GLU A 699 -12.48 20.44 18.82
C GLU A 699 -13.06 21.83 19.20
N GLU A 700 -13.81 22.47 18.32
CA GLU A 700 -14.50 23.74 18.62
C GLU A 700 -15.51 23.57 19.76
N LEU A 701 -16.29 22.48 19.76
CA LEU A 701 -17.18 22.16 20.87
C LEU A 701 -16.38 21.98 22.18
N PHE A 702 -15.19 21.38 22.12
CA PHE A 702 -14.37 21.09 23.30
C PHE A 702 -13.66 22.31 23.87
N ARG A 703 -13.55 23.41 23.11
CA ARG A 703 -13.06 24.71 23.59
C ARG A 703 -14.04 25.40 24.53
N ASN A 704 -15.32 25.03 24.51
CA ASN A 704 -16.35 25.55 25.41
C ASN A 704 -16.88 24.43 26.32
N GLN A 705 -16.84 24.63 27.64
CA GLN A 705 -17.20 23.59 28.61
C GLN A 705 -18.65 23.09 28.47
N ASP A 706 -19.59 23.99 28.15
CA ASP A 706 -21.00 23.64 28.00
C ASP A 706 -21.24 22.86 26.70
N ALA A 707 -20.62 23.30 25.60
CA ALA A 707 -20.71 22.61 24.31
C ALA A 707 -20.06 21.22 24.36
N ARG A 708 -18.93 21.10 25.07
CA ARG A 708 -18.28 19.82 25.38
C ARG A 708 -19.19 18.90 26.17
N ALA A 709 -19.84 19.41 27.22
CA ALA A 709 -20.76 18.61 28.04
C ALA A 709 -21.95 18.08 27.22
N VAL A 710 -22.46 18.89 26.28
CA VAL A 710 -23.47 18.42 25.31
C VAL A 710 -22.89 17.29 24.47
N PHE A 711 -21.69 17.45 23.90
CA PHE A 711 -21.06 16.38 23.13
C PHE A 711 -20.89 15.08 23.95
N GLU A 712 -20.31 15.15 25.14
CA GLU A 712 -20.05 14.00 26.02
C GLU A 712 -21.34 13.30 26.48
N LYS A 713 -22.45 14.04 26.65
CA LYS A 713 -23.78 13.48 26.96
C LYS A 713 -24.25 12.50 25.88
N PHE A 714 -24.03 12.84 24.61
CA PHE A 714 -24.42 12.01 23.48
C PHE A 714 -23.35 10.96 23.15
N PHE A 715 -22.07 11.34 23.15
CA PHE A 715 -20.96 10.57 22.58
C PHE A 715 -19.83 10.22 23.56
N GLY A 716 -20.06 10.28 24.88
CA GLY A 716 -19.00 10.12 25.90
C GLY A 716 -18.15 8.85 25.79
N GLN A 717 -18.70 7.75 25.27
CA GLN A 717 -17.93 6.51 25.01
C GLN A 717 -17.01 6.61 23.77
N ALA A 718 -17.35 7.46 22.79
CA ALA A 718 -16.51 7.72 21.62
C ALA A 718 -15.31 8.62 21.95
N ALA A 719 -15.44 9.49 22.97
CA ALA A 719 -14.36 10.37 23.41
C ALA A 719 -13.14 9.62 24.02
N GLU A 720 -13.30 8.34 24.37
CA GLU A 720 -12.23 7.48 24.91
C GLU A 720 -11.45 6.71 23.82
N ASP A 721 -11.87 6.77 22.55
CA ASP A 721 -11.17 6.10 21.43
C ASP A 721 -10.01 6.97 20.91
N ALA A 722 -8.80 6.41 20.82
CA ALA A 722 -7.63 7.12 20.31
C ALA A 722 -7.81 7.63 18.86
N ARG A 723 -8.64 6.97 18.04
CA ARG A 723 -8.99 7.44 16.68
C ARG A 723 -9.85 8.70 16.73
N PHE A 724 -10.68 8.83 17.75
CA PHE A 724 -11.56 9.97 17.93
C PHE A 724 -10.75 11.25 18.17
N SER A 725 -9.69 11.17 18.99
CA SER A 725 -8.78 12.29 19.24
C SER A 725 -8.16 12.87 17.96
N ALA A 726 -7.72 12.02 17.04
CA ALA A 726 -7.12 12.45 15.76
C ALA A 726 -8.14 13.11 14.81
N MET A 727 -9.43 12.84 14.98
CA MET A 727 -10.50 13.38 14.14
C MET A 727 -11.13 14.67 14.70
N MET A 728 -10.89 15.03 15.96
CA MET A 728 -11.68 16.09 16.63
C MET A 728 -11.62 17.44 15.91
N GLY A 729 -10.46 17.81 15.37
CA GLY A 729 -10.27 19.09 14.65
C GLY A 729 -10.91 19.14 13.27
N VAL A 730 -11.36 18.01 12.72
CA VAL A 730 -11.88 17.91 11.35
C VAL A 730 -13.31 17.35 11.29
N MET A 731 -13.71 16.59 12.31
CA MET A 731 -14.99 15.92 12.41
C MET A 731 -16.02 16.77 13.15
N SER A 732 -17.26 16.79 12.65
CA SER A 732 -18.42 17.36 13.34
C SER A 732 -19.47 16.26 13.57
N ILE A 733 -20.45 16.51 14.44
CA ILE A 733 -21.53 15.56 14.71
C ILE A 733 -22.35 15.28 13.44
N GLU A 734 -22.54 16.32 12.61
CA GLU A 734 -23.16 16.21 11.29
C GLU A 734 -22.38 15.25 10.38
N LYS A 735 -21.05 15.39 10.31
CA LYS A 735 -20.18 14.51 9.51
C LYS A 735 -20.19 13.08 10.04
N MET A 736 -20.16 12.89 11.36
CA MET A 736 -20.30 11.57 11.99
C MET A 736 -21.60 10.88 11.56
N SER A 737 -22.70 11.63 11.38
CA SER A 737 -23.97 11.06 10.97
C SER A 737 -23.99 10.50 9.55
N LYS A 738 -23.10 10.99 8.68
CA LYS A 738 -22.94 10.50 7.31
C LYS A 738 -22.10 9.23 7.24
N ILE A 739 -21.38 8.90 8.30
CA ILE A 739 -20.58 7.68 8.41
C ILE A 739 -21.45 6.58 9.00
N SER A 740 -21.75 5.56 8.19
CA SER A 740 -22.69 4.46 8.54
C SER A 740 -22.33 3.73 9.84
N ALA A 741 -21.06 3.72 10.24
CA ALA A 741 -20.59 3.08 11.48
C ALA A 741 -21.14 3.73 12.76
N PHE A 742 -21.52 5.02 12.74
CA PHE A 742 -22.07 5.69 13.93
C PHE A 742 -23.59 5.55 14.05
N ASN A 743 -24.27 5.21 12.96
CA ASN A 743 -25.72 5.00 12.88
C ASN A 743 -26.55 6.13 13.53
N ILE A 744 -26.14 7.40 13.35
CA ILE A 744 -26.80 8.55 13.98
C ILE A 744 -28.06 8.92 13.19
N PRO A 745 -29.27 8.82 13.77
CA PRO A 745 -30.49 9.22 13.07
C PRO A 745 -30.59 10.74 12.96
N LYS A 746 -31.24 11.23 11.89
CA LYS A 746 -31.37 12.67 11.62
C LYS A 746 -32.10 13.42 12.74
N GLU A 747 -33.07 12.78 13.37
CA GLU A 747 -33.85 13.31 14.48
C GLU A 747 -32.97 13.61 15.70
N LEU A 748 -31.90 12.83 15.90
CA LEU A 748 -30.94 13.06 16.97
C LEU A 748 -30.08 14.30 16.71
N LEU A 749 -29.74 14.60 15.46
CA LEU A 749 -29.03 15.84 15.10
C LEU A 749 -29.84 17.08 15.47
N SER A 750 -31.15 17.03 15.21
CA SER A 750 -32.07 18.10 15.63
C SER A 750 -32.16 18.23 17.16
N LEU A 751 -32.10 17.12 17.91
CA LEU A 751 -32.04 17.16 19.37
C LEU A 751 -30.75 17.82 19.88
N ILE A 752 -29.62 17.39 19.32
CA ILE A 752 -28.30 17.90 19.70
C ILE A 752 -28.20 19.39 19.37
N ASN A 753 -28.69 19.79 18.19
CA ASN A 753 -28.76 21.20 17.81
C ASN A 753 -29.60 22.03 18.79
N LYS A 754 -30.66 21.49 19.41
CA LYS A 754 -31.43 22.24 20.43
C LYS A 754 -30.62 22.56 21.67
N GLU A 755 -29.68 21.70 22.02
CA GLU A 755 -28.81 21.88 23.18
C GLU A 755 -27.55 22.70 22.84
N LEU A 756 -26.99 22.53 21.64
CA LEU A 756 -25.81 23.30 21.20
C LEU A 756 -26.16 24.73 20.80
N ASN A 757 -27.27 24.94 20.09
CA ASN A 757 -27.61 26.21 19.46
C ASN A 757 -28.28 27.22 20.40
N VAL A 758 -28.05 27.04 21.70
CA VAL A 758 -28.29 28.03 22.77
C VAL A 758 -26.99 28.47 23.45
N ILE A 759 -25.86 27.84 23.10
CA ILE A 759 -24.53 28.13 23.61
C ILE A 759 -23.83 29.05 22.62
N LYS A 760 -23.53 30.29 23.05
CA LYS A 760 -22.90 31.30 22.19
C LYS A 760 -21.42 30.98 21.97
N LYS A 761 -20.94 31.09 20.73
CA LYS A 761 -19.52 31.00 20.40
C LYS A 761 -18.79 32.19 21.02
N THR A 762 -17.68 31.91 21.70
CA THR A 762 -16.82 32.91 22.36
C THR A 762 -15.74 33.42 21.42
#